data_AF-A0AAV5JUN0-F1
#
_entry.id   AF-A0AAV5JUN0-F1
#
_cell.length_a   1.000
_cell.length_b   1.000
_cell.length_c   1.000
_cell.angle_alpha   90.00
_cell.angle_beta   90.00
_cell.angle_gamma   90.00
#
_symmetry.space_group_name_H-M   'P 1'
#
loop_
_entity.id
_entity.type
_entity.pdbx_description
1 polymer ?
#
loop_
_entity_poly.entity_id
_entity_poly.type
_entity_poly.pdbx_seq_one_letter_code
_entity_poly.pdbx_strand_id
1 'polypeptide(L)'
;MPCVFSPNLRLLFSPLRPSLASPLFISKPKPKPYSLFTTVLSSSSPGRKQPAPYRDSLNLTRRNSSTFRENKDRGKEAVMDETESSSSSSFGFNKRRAEGKDKNDRPKKNLQLKSRTLNPTNTIAYVQILGTGMDTQDTSPSVLLFFDKQRFVFNAGEGLQRFCTEHKIKLSKIDHIFLSRVCSETAGGLPGLLLTLAGMGEEGMSVNVWGPSDLTYLVDAMKSFIPHAAMVHTQSFGPAHSAAALPDPSKLTEPYVLVNDEVVKISAVFLCPSRSEGLPVRPGEMSVIYICELPELMGKFDPKKAVALGLKPGPKYGELQKGKSVKSDSLDIMVHPSDVMGPPIPGPIFILVDCPTESHVEELLSIESLTEYYTDLSGNQTKSAKTVNCVIHLSPASVVHNHNYQKWMKKFGQVQHIVAGHEIKNVEVPILKSSARIAAQLNYVCPQFFPAPGFWSVNQLNSLTQDANAASEVPTSELCESISAENLLKFTLRPYAQLGLDRSHIPSLMTHSEIINELLSEVPEIVDAAQLVRKFWHEPKETKELNPVQDNKHVIEEPWLDENTLPSCLENIRRDDLEIVLLGTGSSQPSKYRNVSSVHINLFSKGSLLLDCGEGTLGQLKRRYGIDGANDAVRNLKCVWISHIHADHHTGLARVLALRRDLLKGVPHEPLLVIGPWQLKRFLDAYQRLEDLDMQFLDCGSTMEVSWNAFEHDFESNKDQSASGNPPNSHINNNERSKNNNGSLFSRGSPMKSLWKRPGSPVGNSAAYPILESLKTVLVEAGLEALISFPVVHCPQAFGVALKAAERVNSVGKVIPGWKIVYSGDTRPCPELIEASRGATVLIHEATFEDGLVEEAIAKNHSTTKEAIEMGNSAGAYRIILTHFSQRYPKIPVFDDTHMHKTCIAFDMMNINIADLPVLPKVLPYLRLLFRDEMAVDESEDVLLTVSEALAS
;
A
#
# COMPACT_ATOMS: atom_id res chain seq x y z
N MET A 1 37.94 25.20 27.22
CA MET A 1 38.10 26.16 28.33
C MET A 1 36.90 27.10 28.35
N PRO A 2 36.40 27.55 29.50
CA PRO A 2 35.15 28.32 29.62
C PRO A 2 35.37 29.83 29.79
N CYS A 3 34.33 30.62 29.49
CA CYS A 3 34.11 31.99 29.98
C CYS A 3 32.66 32.11 30.51
N VAL A 4 32.39 33.08 31.40
CA VAL A 4 31.32 32.97 32.43
C VAL A 4 30.67 34.33 32.72
N PHE A 5 29.44 34.32 33.29
CA PHE A 5 28.69 35.45 33.89
C PHE A 5 28.10 36.49 32.89
N SER A 6 26.97 37.19 33.15
CA SER A 6 25.87 37.06 34.13
C SER A 6 24.67 37.93 33.71
N PRO A 7 23.45 37.77 34.29
CA PRO A 7 22.26 38.54 33.93
C PRO A 7 22.15 39.90 34.65
N ASN A 8 21.28 40.80 34.17
CA ASN A 8 20.78 41.93 34.96
C ASN A 8 19.38 42.44 34.51
N LEU A 9 18.78 43.35 35.28
CA LEU A 9 17.32 43.52 35.44
C LEU A 9 16.78 44.94 35.09
N ARG A 10 15.44 45.05 34.94
CA ARG A 10 14.50 46.23 34.99
C ARG A 10 13.91 46.62 33.61
N LEU A 11 12.59 46.63 33.36
CA LEU A 11 11.39 47.26 34.00
C LEU A 11 11.10 48.69 33.50
N LEU A 12 9.92 48.92 32.86
CA LEU A 12 9.01 50.07 33.11
C LEU A 12 7.66 50.05 32.31
N PHE A 13 6.55 50.09 33.06
CA PHE A 13 5.18 50.64 32.85
C PHE A 13 4.37 50.63 31.51
N SER A 14 3.22 49.91 31.59
CA SER A 14 1.82 50.40 31.46
C SER A 14 1.11 50.67 30.10
N PRO A 15 -0.19 50.30 29.96
CA PRO A 15 -1.06 50.59 28.82
C PRO A 15 -2.13 51.69 29.08
N LEU A 16 -2.80 52.18 28.02
CA LEU A 16 -3.98 53.07 28.08
C LEU A 16 -5.06 52.71 27.02
N ARG A 17 -6.33 53.07 27.31
CA ARG A 17 -7.52 52.98 26.42
C ARG A 17 -8.08 54.37 26.09
N PRO A 18 -8.90 54.54 25.03
CA PRO A 18 -10.37 54.68 25.19
C PRO A 18 -11.18 53.72 24.25
N SER A 19 -12.40 53.21 24.55
CA SER A 19 -13.75 53.85 24.68
C SER A 19 -14.41 54.17 23.30
N LEU A 20 -15.72 54.00 23.02
CA LEU A 20 -16.91 53.72 23.86
C LEU A 20 -18.14 53.26 22.99
N ALA A 21 -19.30 53.02 23.64
CA ALA A 21 -20.69 52.93 23.13
C ALA A 21 -21.28 51.56 22.65
N SER A 22 -22.61 51.44 22.81
CA SER A 22 -23.53 50.28 22.58
C SER A 22 -24.97 50.86 22.42
N PRO A 23 -26.14 50.19 22.69
CA PRO A 23 -26.53 48.79 22.99
C PRO A 23 -27.13 48.09 21.73
N LEU A 24 -28.05 47.11 21.63
CA LEU A 24 -29.09 46.41 22.45
C LEU A 24 -29.18 44.91 21.98
N PHE A 25 -29.84 43.90 22.59
CA PHE A 25 -30.49 43.63 23.91
C PHE A 25 -30.76 42.10 24.11
N ILE A 26 -31.15 41.73 25.36
CA ILE A 26 -32.21 40.79 25.84
C ILE A 26 -32.71 39.67 24.87
N SER A 27 -32.83 38.37 25.22
CA SER A 27 -32.79 37.64 26.52
C SER A 27 -32.39 36.16 26.40
N LYS A 28 -31.88 35.56 27.51
CA LYS A 28 -31.92 34.11 27.79
C LYS A 28 -33.17 33.75 28.62
N PRO A 29 -33.59 32.47 28.66
CA PRO A 29 -33.42 31.71 29.92
C PRO A 29 -32.94 30.24 29.74
N LYS A 30 -33.02 29.44 30.81
CA LYS A 30 -32.42 28.08 30.99
C LYS A 30 -33.50 26.95 31.07
N PRO A 31 -33.13 25.64 31.09
CA PRO A 31 -34.01 24.51 30.72
C PRO A 31 -34.57 23.65 31.88
N LYS A 32 -35.22 22.50 31.53
CA LYS A 32 -35.80 21.37 32.35
C LYS A 32 -37.35 21.41 32.53
N PRO A 33 -38.07 20.32 32.91
CA PRO A 33 -37.96 18.88 32.51
C PRO A 33 -39.31 18.07 32.40
N TYR A 34 -39.21 16.76 32.05
CA TYR A 34 -40.07 15.59 32.46
C TYR A 34 -41.53 15.31 31.96
N SER A 35 -41.75 14.04 31.55
CA SER A 35 -42.78 13.07 32.08
C SER A 35 -44.18 12.81 31.43
N LEU A 36 -44.34 11.57 30.92
CA LEU A 36 -45.46 10.58 31.00
C LEU A 36 -46.89 10.77 30.38
N PHE A 37 -47.35 9.68 29.74
CA PHE A 37 -48.72 9.11 29.53
C PHE A 37 -50.01 9.98 29.45
N THR A 38 -50.84 9.69 28.43
CA THR A 38 -52.27 9.33 28.61
C THR A 38 -52.85 8.57 27.39
N THR A 39 -54.05 7.98 27.53
CA THR A 39 -54.71 7.13 26.51
C THR A 39 -56.23 7.35 26.50
N VAL A 40 -56.88 7.37 25.33
CA VAL A 40 -58.36 7.33 25.16
C VAL A 40 -58.72 6.45 23.94
N LEU A 41 -59.90 5.82 23.95
CA LEU A 41 -60.36 4.79 22.99
C LEU A 41 -61.38 5.28 21.95
N SER A 42 -61.60 4.47 20.90
CA SER A 42 -62.95 4.26 20.35
C SER A 42 -63.18 2.85 19.76
N SER A 43 -64.43 2.38 19.90
CA SER A 43 -65.17 1.21 19.35
C SER A 43 -64.92 0.83 17.87
N SER A 44 -65.26 -0.38 17.35
CA SER A 44 -66.01 -1.56 17.87
C SER A 44 -65.83 -2.84 17.01
N SER A 45 -66.21 -4.00 17.56
CA SER A 45 -66.25 -5.37 16.97
C SER A 45 -67.52 -5.66 16.11
N PRO A 46 -67.91 -6.91 15.71
CA PRO A 46 -67.25 -8.24 15.80
C PRO A 46 -67.38 -9.17 14.54
N GLY A 47 -66.71 -10.34 14.54
CA GLY A 47 -67.08 -11.46 13.65
C GLY A 47 -66.03 -12.56 13.41
N ARG A 48 -66.18 -13.88 13.64
CA ARG A 48 -66.93 -14.79 14.55
C ARG A 48 -66.64 -16.22 14.03
N LYS A 49 -66.34 -17.18 14.94
CA LYS A 49 -66.29 -18.68 14.79
C LYS A 49 -64.91 -19.40 14.81
N GLN A 50 -64.72 -20.10 15.93
CA GLN A 50 -63.95 -21.33 16.23
C GLN A 50 -64.40 -22.59 15.41
N PRO A 51 -63.85 -23.82 15.61
CA PRO A 51 -62.49 -24.26 16.06
C PRO A 51 -61.88 -25.46 15.26
N ALA A 52 -60.65 -25.86 15.64
CA ALA A 52 -60.03 -27.21 15.87
C ALA A 52 -60.73 -28.55 15.41
N PRO A 53 -60.07 -29.76 15.45
CA PRO A 53 -58.77 -30.09 16.06
C PRO A 53 -57.81 -31.07 15.31
N TYR A 54 -56.59 -31.14 15.85
CA TYR A 54 -55.67 -32.29 16.03
C TYR A 54 -56.07 -33.69 15.53
N ARG A 55 -55.16 -34.40 14.84
CA ARG A 55 -54.89 -35.84 15.08
C ARG A 55 -53.57 -36.36 14.49
N ASP A 56 -53.00 -37.36 15.16
CA ASP A 56 -51.73 -38.01 14.89
C ASP A 56 -51.85 -39.20 13.90
N SER A 57 -50.73 -39.55 13.24
CA SER A 57 -50.33 -40.97 13.08
C SER A 57 -48.86 -41.12 12.65
N LEU A 58 -48.11 -41.97 13.35
CA LEU A 58 -46.79 -42.45 12.94
C LEU A 58 -46.90 -43.58 11.89
N ASN A 59 -45.95 -43.64 10.94
CA ASN A 59 -45.14 -44.82 10.58
C ASN A 59 -44.21 -44.43 9.40
N LEU A 60 -42.87 -44.54 9.43
CA LEU A 60 -41.94 -45.64 9.80
C LEU A 60 -41.77 -46.66 8.65
N THR A 61 -40.51 -46.93 8.29
CA THR A 61 -39.95 -47.89 7.29
C THR A 61 -39.77 -47.40 5.83
N ARG A 62 -38.84 -47.95 5.01
CA ARG A 62 -37.47 -48.52 5.25
C ARG A 62 -36.77 -48.83 3.91
N ARG A 63 -35.45 -48.55 3.80
CA ARG A 63 -34.45 -49.15 2.87
C ARG A 63 -34.54 -48.93 1.34
N ASN A 64 -33.44 -48.36 0.84
CA ASN A 64 -32.52 -48.93 -0.16
C ASN A 64 -32.63 -48.64 -1.68
N SER A 65 -31.43 -48.43 -2.22
CA SER A 65 -30.84 -48.93 -3.47
C SER A 65 -31.23 -48.30 -4.82
N SER A 66 -30.21 -47.62 -5.36
CA SER A 66 -29.51 -47.96 -6.63
C SER A 66 -29.96 -47.33 -7.96
N THR A 67 -28.94 -46.72 -8.58
CA THR A 67 -28.52 -46.81 -9.99
C THR A 67 -29.16 -45.96 -11.10
N PHE A 68 -28.25 -45.23 -11.76
CA PHE A 68 -28.12 -44.99 -13.22
C PHE A 68 -29.11 -44.07 -13.97
N ARG A 69 -28.53 -42.90 -14.32
CA ARG A 69 -28.36 -42.35 -15.69
C ARG A 69 -29.46 -41.50 -16.37
N GLU A 70 -28.99 -40.29 -16.74
CA GLU A 70 -29.10 -39.62 -18.05
C GLU A 70 -30.38 -38.87 -18.50
N ASN A 71 -30.12 -37.57 -18.78
CA ASN A 71 -30.59 -36.77 -19.92
C ASN A 71 -32.04 -36.22 -19.97
N LYS A 72 -32.09 -34.87 -19.82
CA LYS A 72 -32.99 -33.93 -20.53
C LYS A 72 -34.49 -33.97 -20.14
N ASP A 73 -35.29 -32.94 -20.39
CA ASP A 73 -35.03 -31.68 -21.13
C ASP A 73 -35.58 -30.43 -20.40
N ARG A 74 -35.62 -29.29 -21.10
CA ARG A 74 -35.96 -27.95 -20.60
C ARG A 74 -37.42 -27.78 -20.19
N GLY A 75 -37.63 -26.99 -19.13
CA GLY A 75 -38.88 -26.26 -18.88
C GLY A 75 -38.57 -24.81 -18.52
N LYS A 76 -39.21 -23.85 -19.21
CA LYS A 76 -39.25 -22.43 -18.80
C LYS A 76 -40.57 -22.18 -18.10
N GLU A 77 -40.58 -21.37 -17.06
CA GLU A 77 -41.33 -20.09 -17.05
C GLU A 77 -40.90 -19.24 -15.83
N ALA A 78 -41.39 -18.02 -15.73
CA ALA A 78 -40.99 -17.00 -14.74
C ALA A 78 -42.21 -16.50 -13.97
N VAL A 79 -42.00 -15.74 -12.87
CA VAL A 79 -42.80 -14.56 -12.48
C VAL A 79 -42.23 -13.86 -11.22
N MET A 80 -42.22 -12.52 -11.28
CA MET A 80 -42.22 -11.47 -10.22
C MET A 80 -41.46 -11.67 -8.89
N ASP A 81 -40.30 -11.02 -8.79
CA ASP A 81 -40.11 -9.73 -8.07
C ASP A 81 -41.02 -9.38 -6.87
N GLU A 82 -40.43 -9.30 -5.66
CA GLU A 82 -40.91 -8.48 -4.53
C GLU A 82 -39.74 -7.79 -3.77
N THR A 83 -39.71 -6.46 -3.88
CA THR A 83 -39.20 -5.43 -2.92
C THR A 83 -37.98 -5.67 -2.01
N GLU A 84 -37.02 -4.75 -2.08
CA GLU A 84 -35.91 -4.60 -1.13
C GLU A 84 -36.36 -4.30 0.32
N SER A 85 -35.66 -4.88 1.31
CA SER A 85 -35.59 -4.35 2.68
C SER A 85 -34.13 -4.08 3.04
N SER A 86 -33.81 -2.84 3.44
CA SER A 86 -32.43 -2.41 3.66
C SER A 86 -31.86 -2.88 5.00
N SER A 87 -30.91 -3.81 4.97
CA SER A 87 -30.07 -4.18 6.12
C SER A 87 -28.61 -3.74 5.91
N SER A 88 -27.95 -3.30 6.98
CA SER A 88 -26.56 -2.81 6.96
C SER A 88 -25.56 -3.96 6.79
N SER A 89 -25.22 -4.29 5.54
CA SER A 89 -24.17 -5.27 5.26
C SER A 89 -22.79 -4.74 5.68
N SER A 90 -22.25 -5.28 6.77
CA SER A 90 -20.83 -5.18 7.14
C SER A 90 -19.94 -5.76 6.03
N PHE A 91 -18.62 -5.53 6.10
CA PHE A 91 -17.69 -5.91 5.04
C PHE A 91 -17.43 -7.43 5.02
N GLY A 92 -18.36 -8.17 4.42
CA GLY A 92 -18.23 -9.61 4.17
C GLY A 92 -17.04 -9.96 3.28
N PHE A 93 -15.89 -10.24 3.91
CA PHE A 93 -14.78 -10.97 3.30
C PHE A 93 -15.27 -12.31 2.75
N ASN A 94 -14.62 -12.84 1.70
CA ASN A 94 -15.02 -14.12 1.11
C ASN A 94 -14.71 -15.27 2.09
N LYS A 95 -15.70 -15.61 2.93
CA LYS A 95 -15.62 -16.63 3.99
C LYS A 95 -15.05 -17.97 3.49
N ARG A 96 -15.24 -18.32 2.22
CA ARG A 96 -14.70 -19.56 1.62
C ARG A 96 -13.17 -19.60 1.50
N ARG A 97 -12.49 -18.45 1.41
CA ARG A 97 -11.01 -18.31 1.44
C ARG A 97 -10.47 -18.16 2.87
N ALA A 98 -11.34 -17.95 3.86
CA ALA A 98 -11.02 -18.22 5.27
C ALA A 98 -11.12 -19.74 5.52
N GLU A 99 -12.29 -20.33 5.28
CA GLU A 99 -12.67 -21.74 5.51
C GLU A 99 -11.87 -22.83 4.73
N GLY A 100 -10.78 -22.50 4.02
CA GLY A 100 -9.94 -23.49 3.31
C GLY A 100 -10.63 -24.30 2.20
N LYS A 101 -11.77 -23.85 1.67
CA LYS A 101 -12.65 -24.66 0.81
C LYS A 101 -12.28 -24.70 -0.68
N ASP A 102 -11.15 -24.14 -1.10
CA ASP A 102 -10.65 -24.21 -2.49
C ASP A 102 -10.02 -25.61 -2.78
N LYS A 103 -10.87 -26.65 -2.84
CA LYS A 103 -10.49 -28.00 -3.32
C LYS A 103 -10.18 -27.99 -4.82
N ASN A 104 -9.12 -28.70 -5.20
CA ASN A 104 -8.50 -28.76 -6.55
C ASN A 104 -9.35 -29.31 -7.73
N ASP A 105 -10.67 -29.48 -7.58
CA ASP A 105 -11.58 -29.97 -8.64
C ASP A 105 -12.83 -29.07 -8.86
N ARG A 106 -12.78 -27.79 -8.45
CA ARG A 106 -13.75 -26.78 -8.92
C ARG A 106 -13.30 -26.18 -10.26
N PRO A 107 -14.25 -25.83 -11.17
CA PRO A 107 -13.89 -25.11 -12.39
C PRO A 107 -13.24 -23.76 -12.06
N LYS A 108 -12.39 -23.27 -12.97
CA LYS A 108 -11.70 -21.98 -12.83
C LYS A 108 -12.71 -20.87 -12.47
N LYS A 109 -12.42 -20.06 -11.46
CA LYS A 109 -13.18 -18.84 -11.14
C LYS A 109 -13.11 -17.90 -12.35
N ASN A 110 -14.20 -17.80 -13.12
CA ASN A 110 -14.34 -16.84 -14.20
C ASN A 110 -14.62 -15.47 -13.58
N LEU A 111 -13.57 -14.68 -13.31
CA LEU A 111 -13.71 -13.32 -12.78
C LEU A 111 -14.42 -12.42 -13.80
N GLN A 112 -15.73 -12.21 -13.64
CA GLN A 112 -16.52 -11.46 -14.60
C GLN A 112 -16.30 -9.95 -14.44
N LEU A 113 -16.15 -9.25 -15.58
CA LEU A 113 -16.26 -7.80 -15.61
C LEU A 113 -17.68 -7.36 -15.23
N LYS A 114 -17.78 -6.22 -14.57
CA LYS A 114 -19.04 -5.69 -14.04
C LYS A 114 -19.86 -5.08 -15.17
N SER A 115 -20.89 -5.78 -15.64
CA SER A 115 -21.89 -5.17 -16.52
C SER A 115 -22.77 -4.21 -15.71
N ARG A 116 -22.96 -2.98 -16.21
CA ARG A 116 -23.76 -1.94 -15.53
C ARG A 116 -24.53 -1.13 -16.58
N THR A 117 -25.80 -0.83 -16.32
CA THR A 117 -26.60 0.07 -17.18
C THR A 117 -26.20 1.53 -16.96
N LEU A 118 -25.63 2.18 -17.97
CA LEU A 118 -25.22 3.58 -17.89
C LEU A 118 -26.43 4.53 -18.03
N ASN A 119 -26.19 5.82 -17.84
CA ASN A 119 -27.13 6.91 -18.14
C ASN A 119 -26.37 8.25 -18.19
N PRO A 120 -26.28 8.94 -19.35
CA PRO A 120 -25.62 10.25 -19.43
C PRO A 120 -26.37 11.37 -18.70
N THR A 121 -27.70 11.29 -18.64
CA THR A 121 -28.57 12.48 -18.51
C THR A 121 -28.69 13.06 -17.10
N ASN A 122 -28.36 12.30 -16.04
CA ASN A 122 -28.54 12.73 -14.65
C ASN A 122 -27.53 12.09 -13.70
N THR A 123 -26.26 11.98 -14.13
CA THR A 123 -25.18 11.34 -13.39
C THR A 123 -24.23 12.38 -12.80
N ILE A 124 -23.91 12.23 -11.51
CA ILE A 124 -22.88 13.01 -10.81
C ILE A 124 -21.52 12.57 -11.34
N ALA A 125 -20.70 13.54 -11.75
CA ALA A 125 -19.37 13.28 -12.28
C ALA A 125 -18.34 14.23 -11.66
N TYR A 126 -17.24 13.69 -11.15
CA TYR A 126 -16.14 14.50 -10.60
C TYR A 126 -14.81 13.79 -10.78
N VAL A 127 -13.74 14.59 -10.86
CA VAL A 127 -12.36 14.12 -10.72
C VAL A 127 -11.91 14.36 -9.29
N GLN A 128 -11.16 13.44 -8.69
CA GLN A 128 -10.64 13.57 -7.33
C GLN A 128 -9.18 13.11 -7.27
N ILE A 129 -8.32 13.93 -6.69
CA ILE A 129 -6.92 13.56 -6.42
C ILE A 129 -6.91 12.54 -5.29
N LEU A 130 -6.21 11.41 -5.51
CA LEU A 130 -6.04 10.37 -4.49
C LEU A 130 -4.69 10.53 -3.80
N GLY A 131 -3.60 10.58 -4.57
CA GLY A 131 -2.26 10.84 -4.07
C GLY A 131 -1.58 11.98 -4.81
N THR A 132 -0.72 12.72 -4.10
CA THR A 132 0.16 13.78 -4.64
C THR A 132 1.65 13.52 -4.39
N GLY A 133 2.02 12.52 -3.57
CA GLY A 133 3.41 12.30 -3.16
C GLY A 133 4.03 13.39 -2.28
N MET A 134 3.22 14.32 -1.75
CA MET A 134 3.71 15.52 -1.04
C MET A 134 3.92 15.37 0.48
N ASP A 135 3.42 14.31 1.11
CA ASP A 135 3.32 14.20 2.59
C ASP A 135 4.45 13.35 3.22
N THR A 136 4.52 12.11 2.78
CA THR A 136 5.51 11.07 3.16
C THR A 136 5.99 10.31 1.92
N GLN A 137 5.31 10.50 0.79
CA GLN A 137 5.26 9.54 -0.32
C GLN A 137 4.67 8.18 0.10
N ASP A 138 3.79 8.15 1.11
CA ASP A 138 2.89 7.00 1.37
C ASP A 138 1.85 6.81 0.24
N THR A 139 1.76 7.74 -0.72
CA THR A 139 0.96 7.61 -1.95
C THR A 139 1.70 8.19 -3.17
N SER A 140 1.66 7.50 -4.31
CA SER A 140 2.08 8.07 -5.61
C SER A 140 1.02 9.00 -6.22
N PRO A 141 1.41 9.95 -7.10
CA PRO A 141 0.49 10.74 -7.92
C PRO A 141 -0.56 9.89 -8.64
N SER A 142 -1.83 10.02 -8.22
CA SER A 142 -2.93 9.17 -8.67
C SER A 142 -4.29 9.87 -8.55
N VAL A 143 -5.21 9.54 -9.47
CA VAL A 143 -6.45 10.32 -9.69
C VAL A 143 -7.66 9.40 -9.93
N LEU A 144 -8.81 9.72 -9.36
CA LEU A 144 -10.09 9.05 -9.56
C LEU A 144 -11.01 9.91 -10.43
N LEU A 145 -11.47 9.36 -11.57
CA LEU A 145 -12.67 9.84 -12.24
C LEU A 145 -13.87 9.02 -11.75
N PHE A 146 -14.79 9.72 -11.08
CA PHE A 146 -16.01 9.16 -10.50
C PHE A 146 -17.22 9.44 -11.39
N PHE A 147 -18.02 8.41 -11.60
CA PHE A 147 -19.45 8.49 -11.91
C PHE A 147 -20.22 7.65 -10.88
N ASP A 148 -21.50 7.93 -10.66
CA ASP A 148 -22.36 7.18 -9.71
C ASP A 148 -22.19 5.66 -9.90
N LYS A 149 -22.34 5.24 -11.17
CA LYS A 149 -22.28 3.84 -11.61
C LYS A 149 -20.91 3.36 -12.13
N GLN A 150 -19.85 4.17 -12.24
CA GLN A 150 -18.58 3.71 -12.86
C GLN A 150 -17.37 4.45 -12.27
N ARG A 151 -16.23 3.79 -12.09
CA ARG A 151 -15.00 4.43 -11.58
C ARG A 151 -13.77 4.05 -12.40
N PHE A 152 -13.03 5.07 -12.81
CA PHE A 152 -11.77 4.97 -13.52
C PHE A 152 -10.66 5.56 -12.65
N VAL A 153 -9.55 4.86 -12.50
CA VAL A 153 -8.38 5.34 -11.74
C VAL A 153 -7.21 5.54 -12.69
N PHE A 154 -6.49 6.65 -12.54
CA PHE A 154 -5.24 6.94 -13.23
C PHE A 154 -4.08 6.79 -12.25
N ASN A 155 -3.13 5.93 -12.63
CA ASN A 155 -2.01 5.37 -11.88
C ASN A 155 -2.38 4.52 -10.66
N ALA A 156 -1.57 3.49 -10.42
CA ALA A 156 -1.65 2.52 -9.34
C ALA A 156 -0.27 2.30 -8.70
N GLY A 157 0.34 3.41 -8.26
CA GLY A 157 1.57 3.37 -7.46
C GLY A 157 1.34 2.86 -6.04
N GLU A 158 2.42 2.74 -5.27
CA GLU A 158 2.38 2.18 -3.91
C GLU A 158 1.47 2.98 -2.98
N GLY A 159 0.89 2.27 -2.00
CA GLY A 159 0.04 2.84 -0.95
C GLY A 159 -1.38 3.20 -1.39
N LEU A 160 -1.68 3.22 -2.70
CA LEU A 160 -3.02 3.53 -3.22
C LEU A 160 -4.13 2.68 -2.58
N GLN A 161 -3.91 1.37 -2.40
CA GLN A 161 -4.90 0.50 -1.77
C GLN A 161 -5.06 0.78 -0.25
N ARG A 162 -3.97 1.17 0.42
CA ARG A 162 -3.97 1.58 1.84
C ARG A 162 -4.75 2.89 2.02
N PHE A 163 -4.47 3.88 1.19
CA PHE A 163 -5.17 5.16 1.10
C PHE A 163 -6.68 4.99 0.83
N CYS A 164 -7.05 4.18 -0.18
CA CYS A 164 -8.45 3.92 -0.49
C CYS A 164 -9.19 3.27 0.69
N THR A 165 -8.52 2.36 1.41
CA THR A 165 -9.06 1.72 2.62
C THR A 165 -9.22 2.73 3.77
N GLU A 166 -8.26 3.65 3.93
CA GLU A 166 -8.32 4.70 4.94
C GLU A 166 -9.54 5.61 4.74
N HIS A 167 -9.66 6.19 3.55
CA HIS A 167 -10.70 7.18 3.19
C HIS A 167 -12.01 6.55 2.68
N LYS A 168 -12.22 5.25 2.92
CA LYS A 168 -13.46 4.51 2.63
C LYS A 168 -13.83 4.48 1.13
N ILE A 169 -12.86 4.67 0.24
CA ILE A 169 -13.02 4.58 -1.22
C ILE A 169 -13.12 3.11 -1.60
N LYS A 170 -14.33 2.66 -1.96
CA LYS A 170 -14.60 1.23 -2.21
C LYS A 170 -13.92 0.75 -3.50
N LEU A 171 -12.75 0.11 -3.35
CA LEU A 171 -12.00 -0.57 -4.44
C LEU A 171 -12.89 -1.50 -5.28
N SER A 172 -13.82 -2.20 -4.63
CA SER A 172 -14.83 -3.07 -5.28
C SER A 172 -15.69 -2.36 -6.35
N LYS A 173 -15.79 -1.02 -6.32
CA LYS A 173 -16.52 -0.23 -7.32
C LYS A 173 -15.65 0.30 -8.47
N ILE A 174 -14.33 0.08 -8.49
CA ILE A 174 -13.44 0.40 -9.61
C ILE A 174 -13.74 -0.52 -10.80
N ASP A 175 -13.71 0.03 -12.02
CA ASP A 175 -14.00 -0.65 -13.28
C ASP A 175 -12.82 -0.61 -14.27
N HIS A 176 -12.02 0.47 -14.23
CA HIS A 176 -10.82 0.66 -15.06
C HIS A 176 -9.66 1.24 -14.24
N ILE A 177 -8.44 0.85 -14.59
CA ILE A 177 -7.17 1.45 -14.15
C ILE A 177 -6.35 1.80 -15.39
N PHE A 178 -5.89 3.04 -15.52
CA PHE A 178 -5.03 3.53 -16.60
C PHE A 178 -3.66 3.91 -16.04
N LEU A 179 -2.58 3.53 -16.71
CA LEU A 179 -1.21 3.90 -16.33
C LEU A 179 -0.67 4.98 -17.28
N SER A 180 -0.16 6.09 -16.76
CA SER A 180 0.49 7.13 -17.59
C SER A 180 1.87 6.70 -18.06
N ARG A 181 2.65 6.06 -17.19
CA ARG A 181 3.93 5.40 -17.46
C ARG A 181 3.92 3.99 -16.91
N VAL A 182 4.87 3.15 -17.31
CA VAL A 182 5.05 1.79 -16.75
C VAL A 182 6.39 1.72 -16.01
N CYS A 183 6.39 2.20 -14.76
CA CYS A 183 7.54 2.20 -13.86
C CYS A 183 7.12 1.91 -12.41
N SER A 184 8.09 1.81 -11.49
CA SER A 184 7.85 1.56 -10.06
C SER A 184 6.88 2.58 -9.44
N GLU A 185 7.03 3.86 -9.81
CA GLU A 185 6.24 4.99 -9.31
C GLU A 185 4.74 4.89 -9.64
N THR A 186 4.41 4.54 -10.87
CA THR A 186 3.03 4.57 -11.40
C THR A 186 2.31 3.24 -11.30
N ALA A 187 3.04 2.13 -11.12
CA ALA A 187 2.49 0.77 -11.14
C ALA A 187 2.89 -0.10 -9.93
N GLY A 188 3.69 0.37 -8.97
CA GLY A 188 4.18 -0.44 -7.85
C GLY A 188 3.11 -1.00 -6.90
N GLY A 189 1.94 -0.35 -6.80
CA GLY A 189 0.78 -0.84 -6.03
C GLY A 189 -0.22 -1.67 -6.84
N LEU A 190 -0.07 -1.74 -8.17
CA LEU A 190 -0.91 -2.56 -9.04
C LEU A 190 -0.90 -4.06 -8.67
N PRO A 191 0.24 -4.69 -8.31
CA PRO A 191 0.27 -6.10 -7.94
C PRO A 191 -0.61 -6.41 -6.72
N GLY A 192 -0.48 -5.61 -5.65
CA GLY A 192 -1.28 -5.73 -4.44
C GLY A 192 -2.76 -5.45 -4.70
N LEU A 193 -3.07 -4.38 -5.44
CA LEU A 193 -4.45 -4.02 -5.81
C LEU A 193 -5.15 -5.13 -6.61
N LEU A 194 -4.46 -5.79 -7.55
CA LEU A 194 -5.02 -6.92 -8.32
C LEU A 194 -5.28 -8.15 -7.45
N LEU A 195 -4.37 -8.48 -6.52
CA LEU A 195 -4.55 -9.57 -5.57
C LEU A 195 -5.73 -9.30 -4.61
N THR A 196 -5.84 -8.08 -4.10
CA THR A 196 -6.94 -7.61 -3.27
C THR A 196 -8.29 -7.72 -4.00
N LEU A 197 -8.39 -7.21 -5.23
CA LEU A 197 -9.63 -7.30 -6.04
C LEU A 197 -10.04 -8.74 -6.36
N ALA A 198 -9.08 -9.61 -6.71
CA ALA A 198 -9.33 -11.02 -6.96
C ALA A 198 -9.74 -11.80 -5.69
N GLY A 199 -9.45 -11.28 -4.50
CA GLY A 199 -9.90 -11.83 -3.21
C GLY A 199 -11.31 -11.42 -2.76
N MET A 200 -11.88 -10.36 -3.33
CA MET A 200 -13.16 -9.78 -2.88
C MET A 200 -14.40 -10.48 -3.44
N GLY A 201 -15.34 -10.87 -2.58
CA GLY A 201 -16.60 -11.53 -2.95
C GLY A 201 -16.44 -13.01 -3.31
N GLU A 202 -17.53 -13.78 -3.35
CA GLU A 202 -17.47 -15.24 -3.51
C GLU A 202 -16.75 -15.70 -4.79
N GLU A 203 -17.02 -15.03 -5.91
CA GLU A 203 -16.43 -15.33 -7.22
C GLU A 203 -15.05 -14.66 -7.41
N GLY A 204 -14.77 -13.57 -6.69
CA GLY A 204 -13.68 -12.62 -6.97
C GLY A 204 -14.12 -11.52 -7.94
N MET A 205 -13.37 -10.40 -8.01
CA MET A 205 -13.59 -9.34 -9.01
C MET A 205 -12.38 -9.15 -9.94
N SER A 206 -12.66 -8.80 -11.19
CA SER A 206 -11.69 -8.26 -12.15
C SER A 206 -11.88 -6.76 -12.39
N VAL A 207 -10.89 -6.15 -13.03
CA VAL A 207 -10.82 -4.73 -13.41
C VAL A 207 -10.11 -4.64 -14.76
N ASN A 208 -10.50 -3.70 -15.62
CA ASN A 208 -9.77 -3.47 -16.88
C ASN A 208 -8.51 -2.66 -16.57
N VAL A 209 -7.33 -3.20 -16.84
CA VAL A 209 -6.05 -2.47 -16.67
C VAL A 209 -5.54 -2.05 -18.04
N TRP A 210 -5.12 -0.80 -18.18
CA TRP A 210 -4.70 -0.19 -19.44
C TRP A 210 -3.34 0.49 -19.25
N GLY A 211 -2.43 0.32 -20.19
CA GLY A 211 -1.17 1.07 -20.25
C GLY A 211 -0.47 0.93 -21.60
N PRO A 212 0.62 1.67 -21.83
CA PRO A 212 1.42 1.53 -23.06
C PRO A 212 1.98 0.11 -23.24
N SER A 213 2.52 -0.17 -24.42
CA SER A 213 2.98 -1.51 -24.85
C SER A 213 3.96 -2.18 -23.86
N ASP A 214 4.73 -1.38 -23.15
CA ASP A 214 5.64 -1.75 -22.05
C ASP A 214 4.98 -2.50 -20.88
N LEU A 215 3.68 -2.32 -20.64
CA LEU A 215 2.95 -3.02 -19.58
C LEU A 215 3.01 -4.56 -19.75
N THR A 216 3.24 -5.05 -20.97
CA THR A 216 3.46 -6.48 -21.24
C THR A 216 4.61 -7.09 -20.42
N TYR A 217 5.70 -6.37 -20.16
CA TYR A 217 6.83 -6.87 -19.38
C TYR A 217 6.44 -7.16 -17.92
N LEU A 218 5.74 -6.24 -17.27
CA LEU A 218 5.23 -6.46 -15.90
C LEU A 218 4.14 -7.53 -15.87
N VAL A 219 3.27 -7.58 -16.88
CA VAL A 219 2.22 -8.62 -17.02
C VAL A 219 2.81 -10.02 -17.16
N ASP A 220 3.91 -10.21 -17.91
CA ASP A 220 4.54 -11.53 -18.04
C ASP A 220 5.36 -11.94 -16.80
N ALA A 221 5.83 -10.98 -16.02
CA ALA A 221 6.50 -11.25 -14.75
C ALA A 221 5.52 -11.54 -13.60
N MET A 222 4.48 -10.72 -13.43
CA MET A 222 3.46 -10.86 -12.37
C MET A 222 2.75 -12.22 -12.40
N LYS A 223 2.65 -12.89 -13.56
CA LYS A 223 2.16 -14.28 -13.70
C LYS A 223 2.90 -15.32 -12.85
N SER A 224 4.04 -14.98 -12.23
CA SER A 224 4.76 -15.85 -11.30
C SER A 224 4.21 -15.87 -9.87
N PHE A 225 3.39 -14.88 -9.47
CA PHE A 225 2.78 -14.80 -8.13
C PHE A 225 1.33 -14.29 -8.10
N ILE A 226 0.86 -13.59 -9.14
CA ILE A 226 -0.54 -13.19 -9.29
C ILE A 226 -1.31 -14.28 -10.07
N PRO A 227 -2.48 -14.74 -9.59
CA PRO A 227 -3.33 -15.66 -10.34
C PRO A 227 -3.74 -15.08 -11.69
N HIS A 228 -3.46 -15.79 -12.79
CA HIS A 228 -3.74 -15.35 -14.16
C HIS A 228 -5.18 -14.82 -14.35
N ALA A 229 -6.16 -15.36 -13.63
CA ALA A 229 -7.55 -14.89 -13.67
C ALA A 229 -7.68 -13.37 -13.37
N ALA A 230 -6.92 -12.85 -12.41
CA ALA A 230 -6.93 -11.43 -12.01
C ALA A 230 -6.42 -10.50 -13.12
N MET A 231 -5.70 -11.04 -14.10
CA MET A 231 -4.96 -10.30 -15.14
C MET A 231 -5.53 -10.51 -16.55
N VAL A 232 -6.66 -11.23 -16.70
CA VAL A 232 -7.27 -11.53 -18.02
C VAL A 232 -7.71 -10.26 -18.75
N HIS A 233 -7.98 -9.18 -18.01
CA HIS A 233 -8.49 -7.91 -18.53
C HIS A 233 -7.42 -6.80 -18.56
N THR A 234 -6.14 -7.16 -18.54
CA THR A 234 -5.05 -6.22 -18.79
C THR A 234 -4.81 -6.07 -20.29
N GLN A 235 -4.80 -4.82 -20.77
CA GLN A 235 -4.69 -4.43 -22.16
C GLN A 235 -3.51 -3.46 -22.33
N SER A 236 -2.65 -3.75 -23.30
CA SER A 236 -1.51 -2.90 -23.66
C SER A 236 -1.76 -2.25 -25.01
N PHE A 237 -1.53 -0.94 -25.11
CA PHE A 237 -1.85 -0.13 -26.30
C PHE A 237 -0.64 0.68 -26.78
N GLY A 238 -0.75 1.30 -27.97
CA GLY A 238 0.35 2.02 -28.62
C GLY A 238 1.25 1.15 -29.50
N PRO A 239 2.38 1.69 -30.00
CA PRO A 239 3.25 0.99 -30.92
C PRO A 239 3.92 -0.23 -30.26
N ALA A 240 3.93 -1.35 -30.99
CA ALA A 240 4.50 -2.61 -30.51
C ALA A 240 6.00 -2.71 -30.78
N HIS A 241 6.74 -3.35 -29.87
CA HIS A 241 8.19 -3.62 -29.94
C HIS A 241 8.61 -4.67 -31.00
N SER A 242 7.96 -4.66 -32.17
CA SER A 242 8.26 -5.58 -33.26
C SER A 242 9.49 -5.12 -34.05
N ALA A 243 10.58 -5.86 -33.95
CA ALA A 243 11.85 -5.58 -34.65
C ALA A 243 11.80 -5.73 -36.19
N ALA A 244 10.60 -5.75 -36.79
CA ALA A 244 10.35 -5.89 -38.22
C ALA A 244 9.55 -4.74 -38.84
N ALA A 245 9.05 -3.78 -38.04
CA ALA A 245 8.39 -2.57 -38.55
C ALA A 245 8.60 -1.39 -37.59
N LEU A 246 9.30 -0.35 -38.07
CA LEU A 246 9.17 0.98 -37.48
C LEU A 246 7.68 1.37 -37.54
N PRO A 247 7.09 1.87 -36.45
CA PRO A 247 5.78 2.51 -36.51
C PRO A 247 5.86 3.67 -37.49
N ASP A 248 4.96 3.68 -38.47
CA ASP A 248 4.79 4.81 -39.39
C ASP A 248 4.48 6.07 -38.56
N PRO A 249 5.34 7.12 -38.56
CA PRO A 249 5.15 8.28 -37.70
C PRO A 249 3.81 8.99 -37.94
N SER A 250 3.26 8.88 -39.15
CA SER A 250 1.94 9.45 -39.48
C SER A 250 0.79 8.84 -38.66
N LYS A 251 0.96 7.66 -38.05
CA LYS A 251 -0.07 6.98 -37.24
C LYS A 251 -0.12 7.38 -35.76
N LEU A 252 0.74 8.30 -35.31
CA LEU A 252 0.71 8.86 -33.96
C LEU A 252 -0.01 10.22 -33.89
N THR A 253 -0.59 10.66 -35.01
CA THR A 253 -1.21 11.99 -35.18
C THR A 253 -2.63 12.13 -34.61
N GLU A 254 -3.36 11.03 -34.42
CA GLU A 254 -4.71 11.03 -33.83
C GLU A 254 -4.72 10.41 -32.41
N PRO A 255 -5.51 10.94 -31.45
CA PRO A 255 -5.62 10.36 -30.11
C PRO A 255 -6.23 8.93 -30.13
N TYR A 256 -5.53 7.97 -29.53
CA TYR A 256 -5.94 6.58 -29.48
C TYR A 256 -7.09 6.37 -28.47
N VAL A 257 -8.30 6.13 -28.96
CA VAL A 257 -9.50 5.98 -28.12
C VAL A 257 -9.50 4.64 -27.38
N LEU A 258 -9.49 4.68 -26.05
CA LEU A 258 -9.46 3.50 -25.17
C LEU A 258 -10.84 3.11 -24.65
N VAL A 259 -11.65 4.12 -24.30
CA VAL A 259 -13.04 3.95 -23.85
C VAL A 259 -13.89 4.95 -24.62
N ASN A 260 -15.07 4.52 -25.05
CA ASN A 260 -16.08 5.36 -25.69
C ASN A 260 -17.44 4.78 -25.32
N ASP A 261 -17.95 5.14 -24.14
CA ASP A 261 -19.23 4.67 -23.60
C ASP A 261 -20.25 5.80 -23.41
N GLU A 262 -21.41 5.48 -22.83
CA GLU A 262 -22.50 6.46 -22.67
C GLU A 262 -22.20 7.56 -21.63
N VAL A 263 -21.11 7.50 -20.86
CA VAL A 263 -20.78 8.52 -19.85
C VAL A 263 -19.41 9.17 -20.04
N VAL A 264 -18.46 8.54 -20.75
CA VAL A 264 -17.17 9.14 -21.08
C VAL A 264 -16.52 8.54 -22.34
N LYS A 265 -15.82 9.40 -23.08
CA LYS A 265 -14.79 9.02 -24.05
C LYS A 265 -13.41 9.32 -23.44
N ILE A 266 -12.54 8.31 -23.36
CA ILE A 266 -11.16 8.43 -22.86
C ILE A 266 -10.21 8.10 -24.01
N SER A 267 -9.36 9.06 -24.36
CA SER A 267 -8.38 8.95 -25.44
C SER A 267 -6.97 9.13 -24.89
N ALA A 268 -6.02 8.38 -25.43
CA ALA A 268 -4.60 8.45 -25.08
C ALA A 268 -3.80 9.15 -26.19
N VAL A 269 -2.92 10.07 -25.79
CA VAL A 269 -1.91 10.68 -26.65
C VAL A 269 -0.53 10.28 -26.10
N PHE A 270 0.32 9.73 -26.96
CA PHE A 270 1.65 9.26 -26.58
C PHE A 270 2.62 10.43 -26.49
N LEU A 271 3.51 10.38 -25.51
CA LEU A 271 4.57 11.36 -25.28
C LEU A 271 5.89 10.61 -25.06
N CYS A 272 6.83 10.79 -25.98
CA CYS A 272 8.16 10.18 -25.95
C CYS A 272 9.23 11.27 -25.69
N PRO A 273 10.44 10.93 -25.21
CA PRO A 273 11.51 11.89 -25.09
C PRO A 273 12.10 12.23 -26.47
N SER A 274 12.18 13.52 -26.80
CA SER A 274 12.90 14.00 -27.98
C SER A 274 14.38 13.59 -27.92
N ARG A 275 14.94 13.20 -29.07
CA ARG A 275 16.28 12.62 -29.21
C ARG A 275 16.91 12.98 -30.55
N SER A 276 18.25 12.92 -30.61
CA SER A 276 18.99 12.92 -31.87
C SER A 276 18.53 11.77 -32.79
N GLU A 277 18.34 12.06 -34.07
CA GLU A 277 17.73 11.17 -35.06
C GLU A 277 18.32 9.74 -35.07
N GLY A 278 17.44 8.73 -35.19
CA GLY A 278 17.80 7.34 -35.45
C GLY A 278 17.90 6.40 -34.23
N LEU A 279 17.83 6.90 -33.00
CA LEU A 279 17.83 6.05 -31.79
C LEU A 279 16.41 5.60 -31.39
N PRO A 280 16.12 4.29 -31.25
CA PRO A 280 14.81 3.82 -30.82
C PRO A 280 14.52 4.18 -29.37
N VAL A 281 13.25 4.52 -29.07
CA VAL A 281 12.73 4.72 -27.71
C VAL A 281 12.96 3.44 -26.89
N ARG A 282 13.45 3.56 -25.66
CA ARG A 282 13.66 2.41 -24.76
C ARG A 282 12.34 2.08 -24.06
N PRO A 283 12.08 0.81 -23.69
CA PRO A 283 10.96 0.47 -22.84
C PRO A 283 10.96 1.31 -21.55
N GLY A 284 9.78 1.72 -21.08
CA GLY A 284 9.60 2.55 -19.90
C GLY A 284 9.78 4.06 -20.12
N GLU A 285 10.37 4.49 -21.25
CA GLU A 285 10.45 5.91 -21.63
C GLU A 285 9.14 6.46 -22.25
N MET A 286 8.12 5.63 -22.49
CA MET A 286 6.84 6.11 -23.03
C MET A 286 5.93 6.63 -21.91
N SER A 287 5.47 7.88 -22.06
CA SER A 287 4.41 8.46 -21.25
C SER A 287 3.12 8.62 -22.05
N VAL A 288 1.98 8.75 -21.34
CA VAL A 288 0.64 8.87 -21.90
C VAL A 288 -0.11 10.03 -21.27
N ILE A 289 -0.59 10.93 -22.11
CA ILE A 289 -1.53 12.00 -21.77
C ILE A 289 -2.94 11.46 -22.01
N TYR A 290 -3.84 11.60 -21.03
CA TYR A 290 -5.22 11.14 -21.13
C TYR A 290 -6.18 12.32 -21.32
N ILE A 291 -6.94 12.30 -22.40
CA ILE A 291 -8.02 13.26 -22.70
C ILE A 291 -9.35 12.58 -22.35
N CYS A 292 -10.10 13.16 -21.42
CA CYS A 292 -11.39 12.65 -20.96
C CYS A 292 -12.50 13.61 -21.35
N GLU A 293 -13.33 13.21 -22.33
CA GLU A 293 -14.46 13.98 -22.85
C GLU A 293 -15.77 13.36 -22.33
N LEU A 294 -16.57 14.11 -21.56
CA LEU A 294 -17.93 13.70 -21.21
C LEU A 294 -18.87 13.96 -22.41
N PRO A 295 -19.98 13.21 -22.56
CA PRO A 295 -20.92 13.41 -23.66
C PRO A 295 -21.67 14.74 -23.52
N GLU A 296 -21.93 15.40 -24.64
CA GLU A 296 -22.85 16.56 -24.73
C GLU A 296 -24.24 16.19 -24.19
N LEU A 297 -24.89 17.12 -23.49
CA LEU A 297 -26.28 16.93 -23.03
C LEU A 297 -27.25 17.79 -23.83
N MET A 298 -28.31 17.14 -24.31
CA MET A 298 -29.44 17.79 -24.96
C MET A 298 -30.03 18.88 -24.05
N GLY A 299 -30.29 20.07 -24.60
CA GLY A 299 -30.77 21.21 -23.84
C GLY A 299 -32.14 20.98 -23.19
N LYS A 300 -32.44 21.70 -22.11
CA LYS A 300 -33.67 21.53 -21.32
C LYS A 300 -34.93 21.57 -22.21
N PHE A 301 -35.72 20.50 -22.15
CA PHE A 301 -37.01 20.38 -22.84
C PHE A 301 -38.00 21.48 -22.39
N ASP A 302 -38.71 22.07 -23.36
CA ASP A 302 -39.75 23.07 -23.16
C ASP A 302 -41.14 22.49 -23.46
N PRO A 303 -41.94 22.13 -22.43
CA PRO A 303 -43.29 21.63 -22.60
C PRO A 303 -44.23 22.62 -23.30
N LYS A 304 -43.98 23.94 -23.20
CA LYS A 304 -44.85 24.95 -23.83
C LYS A 304 -44.70 24.93 -25.34
N LYS A 305 -43.46 24.79 -25.85
CA LYS A 305 -43.21 24.56 -27.28
C LYS A 305 -43.83 23.24 -27.76
N ALA A 306 -43.67 22.16 -27.00
CA ALA A 306 -44.25 20.87 -27.36
C ALA A 306 -45.79 20.91 -27.46
N VAL A 307 -46.47 21.56 -26.50
CA VAL A 307 -47.93 21.80 -26.57
C VAL A 307 -48.31 22.69 -27.75
N ALA A 308 -47.54 23.76 -28.03
CA ALA A 308 -47.78 24.65 -29.17
C ALA A 308 -47.65 23.93 -30.54
N LEU A 309 -46.79 22.91 -30.61
CA LEU A 309 -46.64 22.03 -31.78
C LEU A 309 -47.64 20.83 -31.77
N GLY A 310 -48.65 20.88 -30.90
CA GLY A 310 -49.75 19.92 -30.87
C GLY A 310 -49.42 18.57 -30.25
N LEU A 311 -48.41 18.49 -29.36
CA LEU A 311 -48.07 17.28 -28.63
C LEU A 311 -48.64 17.28 -27.21
N LYS A 312 -49.39 16.22 -26.88
CA LYS A 312 -49.95 16.01 -25.54
C LYS A 312 -48.86 15.51 -24.58
N PRO A 313 -48.90 15.89 -23.29
CA PRO A 313 -48.03 15.31 -22.28
C PRO A 313 -48.14 13.78 -22.23
N GLY A 314 -47.02 13.08 -22.38
CA GLY A 314 -46.98 11.62 -22.49
C GLY A 314 -45.67 11.09 -23.06
N PRO A 315 -45.62 9.81 -23.48
CA PRO A 315 -44.39 9.13 -23.91
C PRO A 315 -43.59 9.87 -25.00
N LYS A 316 -44.28 10.56 -25.93
CA LYS A 316 -43.68 11.36 -27.00
C LYS A 316 -42.68 12.42 -26.52
N TYR A 317 -42.89 12.99 -25.33
CA TYR A 317 -41.93 13.94 -24.74
C TYR A 317 -40.61 13.24 -24.38
N GLY A 318 -40.68 12.01 -23.85
CA GLY A 318 -39.51 11.19 -23.55
C GLY A 318 -38.82 10.62 -24.79
N GLU A 319 -39.51 10.53 -25.93
CA GLU A 319 -38.91 10.17 -27.23
C GLU A 319 -38.13 11.34 -27.82
N LEU A 320 -38.70 12.56 -27.79
CA LEU A 320 -38.02 13.80 -28.18
C LEU A 320 -36.77 14.07 -27.34
N GLN A 321 -36.86 13.86 -26.02
CA GLN A 321 -35.71 13.96 -25.11
C GLN A 321 -34.63 12.90 -25.37
N LYS A 322 -34.97 11.79 -26.04
CA LYS A 322 -34.05 10.75 -26.52
C LYS A 322 -33.62 10.97 -27.98
N GLY A 323 -33.79 12.18 -28.51
CA GLY A 323 -33.36 12.54 -29.86
C GLY A 323 -34.24 12.02 -31.00
N LYS A 324 -35.43 11.45 -30.72
CA LYS A 324 -36.33 10.90 -31.74
C LYS A 324 -37.42 11.92 -32.11
N SER A 325 -37.57 12.20 -33.40
CA SER A 325 -38.72 12.94 -33.91
C SER A 325 -40.02 12.14 -33.75
N VAL A 326 -41.12 12.84 -33.48
CA VAL A 326 -42.45 12.25 -33.22
C VAL A 326 -43.53 13.00 -33.98
N LYS A 327 -44.61 12.31 -34.40
CA LYS A 327 -45.73 12.97 -35.09
C LYS A 327 -46.62 13.70 -34.08
N SER A 328 -47.04 14.92 -34.40
CA SER A 328 -48.00 15.73 -33.63
C SER A 328 -49.30 14.96 -33.35
N ASP A 329 -49.94 15.20 -32.21
CA ASP A 329 -51.24 14.58 -31.86
C ASP A 329 -52.43 15.33 -32.46
N SER A 330 -52.22 16.54 -33.00
CA SER A 330 -53.31 17.40 -33.48
C SER A 330 -53.00 18.26 -34.72
N LEU A 331 -51.74 18.43 -35.12
CA LEU A 331 -51.34 19.31 -36.23
C LEU A 331 -50.76 18.56 -37.46
N ASP A 332 -50.74 17.22 -37.43
CA ASP A 332 -50.17 16.29 -38.43
C ASP A 332 -48.67 16.49 -38.80
N ILE A 333 -48.02 17.54 -38.33
CA ILE A 333 -46.59 17.79 -38.52
C ILE A 333 -45.70 16.73 -37.83
N MET A 334 -44.49 16.56 -38.36
CA MET A 334 -43.38 15.96 -37.62
C MET A 334 -42.79 17.01 -36.68
N VAL A 335 -42.59 16.66 -35.40
CA VAL A 335 -41.87 17.49 -34.44
C VAL A 335 -40.51 16.86 -34.18
N HIS A 336 -39.46 17.67 -34.28
CA HIS A 336 -38.07 17.28 -34.08
C HIS A 336 -37.57 17.77 -32.70
N PRO A 337 -36.53 17.13 -32.12
CA PRO A 337 -35.96 17.58 -30.85
C PRO A 337 -35.51 19.04 -30.87
N SER A 338 -34.99 19.52 -32.01
CA SER A 338 -34.63 20.93 -32.27
C SER A 338 -35.72 21.94 -31.93
N ASP A 339 -36.98 21.53 -32.06
CA ASP A 339 -38.13 22.44 -32.03
C ASP A 339 -38.62 22.67 -30.60
N VAL A 340 -38.24 21.78 -29.68
CA VAL A 340 -38.74 21.69 -28.29
C VAL A 340 -37.65 21.64 -27.22
N MET A 341 -36.41 21.30 -27.57
CA MET A 341 -35.28 21.33 -26.65
C MET A 341 -34.65 22.72 -26.58
N GLY A 342 -33.89 22.99 -25.53
CA GLY A 342 -32.94 24.11 -25.48
C GLY A 342 -31.70 23.84 -26.35
N PRO A 343 -30.79 24.83 -26.49
CA PRO A 343 -29.48 24.57 -27.08
C PRO A 343 -28.74 23.48 -26.28
N PRO A 344 -27.93 22.63 -26.94
CA PRO A 344 -27.14 21.61 -26.24
C PRO A 344 -26.13 22.25 -25.28
N ILE A 345 -25.75 21.48 -24.26
CA ILE A 345 -24.77 21.88 -23.25
C ILE A 345 -23.53 21.00 -23.45
N PRO A 346 -22.40 21.57 -23.91
CA PRO A 346 -21.16 20.83 -24.13
C PRO A 346 -20.76 19.98 -22.92
N GLY A 347 -20.28 18.78 -23.18
CA GLY A 347 -19.78 17.89 -22.15
C GLY A 347 -18.47 18.41 -21.56
N PRO A 348 -18.25 18.35 -20.23
CA PRO A 348 -17.00 18.76 -19.64
C PRO A 348 -15.81 17.95 -20.17
N ILE A 349 -14.65 18.60 -20.33
CA ILE A 349 -13.41 17.98 -20.76
C ILE A 349 -12.34 18.25 -19.71
N PHE A 350 -11.57 17.21 -19.34
CA PHE A 350 -10.33 17.39 -18.60
C PHE A 350 -9.19 16.59 -19.24
N ILE A 351 -7.97 17.06 -19.04
CA ILE A 351 -6.75 16.43 -19.57
C ILE A 351 -5.84 16.09 -18.38
N LEU A 352 -5.31 14.87 -18.36
CA LEU A 352 -4.36 14.40 -17.36
C LEU A 352 -2.99 14.19 -18.04
N VAL A 353 -1.98 14.90 -17.55
CA VAL A 353 -0.67 15.07 -18.19
C VAL A 353 0.42 14.52 -17.29
N ASP A 354 1.12 13.49 -17.75
CA ASP A 354 2.37 13.02 -17.17
C ASP A 354 3.49 13.25 -18.19
N CYS A 355 4.36 14.21 -17.88
CA CYS A 355 5.56 14.52 -18.65
C CYS A 355 6.73 14.44 -17.67
N PRO A 356 7.58 13.39 -17.74
CA PRO A 356 8.49 13.02 -16.65
C PRO A 356 9.87 13.70 -16.71
N THR A 357 10.31 14.20 -17.87
CA THR A 357 11.62 14.85 -18.05
C THR A 357 11.54 16.03 -19.00
N GLU A 358 12.55 16.90 -19.00
CA GLU A 358 12.60 18.06 -19.90
C GLU A 358 12.59 17.68 -21.40
N SER A 359 13.21 16.55 -21.78
CA SER A 359 13.14 16.01 -23.14
C SER A 359 11.75 15.55 -23.57
N HIS A 360 10.80 15.35 -22.65
CA HIS A 360 9.39 15.16 -22.98
C HIS A 360 8.65 16.50 -23.13
N VAL A 361 9.19 17.61 -22.61
CA VAL A 361 8.59 18.96 -22.79
C VAL A 361 8.81 19.48 -24.21
N GLU A 362 9.94 19.09 -24.82
CA GLU A 362 10.25 19.39 -26.22
C GLU A 362 9.21 18.74 -27.15
N GLU A 363 8.92 17.45 -26.96
CA GLU A 363 7.84 16.75 -27.70
C GLU A 363 6.44 17.29 -27.34
N LEU A 364 6.18 17.65 -26.08
CA LEU A 364 4.89 18.20 -25.65
C LEU A 364 4.52 19.51 -26.38
N LEU A 365 5.52 20.24 -26.91
CA LEU A 365 5.32 21.42 -27.74
C LEU A 365 5.00 21.11 -29.21
N SER A 366 5.40 19.95 -29.74
CA SER A 366 5.24 19.55 -31.15
C SER A 366 3.94 18.79 -31.44
N ILE A 367 3.29 18.19 -30.43
CA ILE A 367 2.09 17.38 -30.60
C ILE A 367 0.91 18.18 -31.21
N GLU A 368 0.62 17.91 -32.49
CA GLU A 368 -0.49 18.51 -33.23
C GLU A 368 -1.86 18.07 -32.70
N SER A 369 -1.98 16.83 -32.19
CA SER A 369 -3.25 16.25 -31.74
C SER A 369 -3.90 16.95 -30.53
N LEU A 370 -3.13 17.80 -29.82
CA LEU A 370 -3.61 18.62 -28.71
C LEU A 370 -4.10 20.01 -29.15
N THR A 371 -3.88 20.40 -30.41
CA THR A 371 -4.26 21.74 -30.93
C THR A 371 -5.77 21.98 -30.99
N GLU A 372 -6.60 20.93 -30.97
CA GLU A 372 -8.06 21.09 -30.81
C GLU A 372 -8.49 21.59 -29.43
N TYR A 373 -7.62 21.51 -28.41
CA TYR A 373 -7.97 21.73 -27.00
C TYR A 373 -7.37 23.03 -26.42
N TYR A 374 -6.67 23.82 -27.22
CA TYR A 374 -6.11 25.11 -26.83
C TYR A 374 -6.16 26.13 -27.96
N THR A 375 -6.01 27.42 -27.64
CA THR A 375 -5.89 28.49 -28.64
C THR A 375 -4.44 28.69 -29.07
N ASP A 376 -4.23 29.02 -30.34
CA ASP A 376 -2.92 29.47 -30.82
C ASP A 376 -2.54 30.85 -30.24
N LEU A 377 -1.23 31.11 -30.13
CA LEU A 377 -0.65 32.34 -29.60
C LEU A 377 -1.02 33.59 -30.43
N SER A 378 -1.50 33.43 -31.67
CA SER A 378 -2.05 34.54 -32.47
C SER A 378 -3.44 35.03 -32.02
N GLY A 379 -4.10 34.37 -31.07
CA GLY A 379 -5.42 34.75 -30.55
C GLY A 379 -6.59 34.47 -31.52
N ASN A 380 -6.32 33.94 -32.71
CA ASN A 380 -7.36 33.50 -33.63
C ASN A 380 -8.01 32.21 -33.10
N GLN A 381 -9.29 32.28 -32.72
CA GLN A 381 -10.08 31.08 -32.50
C GLN A 381 -10.21 30.29 -33.80
N THR A 382 -9.59 29.12 -33.87
CA THR A 382 -10.01 28.08 -34.82
C THR A 382 -11.47 27.76 -34.52
N LYS A 383 -12.31 27.63 -35.56
CA LYS A 383 -13.78 27.51 -35.43
C LYS A 383 -14.27 26.19 -34.78
N SER A 384 -13.39 25.44 -34.14
CA SER A 384 -13.62 24.09 -33.61
C SER A 384 -12.86 23.81 -32.29
N ALA A 385 -12.21 24.81 -31.69
CA ALA A 385 -11.47 24.60 -30.43
C ALA A 385 -12.43 24.21 -29.28
N LYS A 386 -12.16 23.07 -28.65
CA LYS A 386 -12.95 22.51 -27.55
C LYS A 386 -12.58 23.19 -26.22
N THR A 387 -13.58 23.56 -25.43
CA THR A 387 -13.35 24.15 -24.10
C THR A 387 -12.97 23.06 -23.07
N VAL A 388 -11.70 23.04 -22.66
CA VAL A 388 -11.23 22.27 -21.49
C VAL A 388 -11.68 22.97 -20.20
N ASN A 389 -12.00 22.21 -19.14
CA ASN A 389 -12.39 22.75 -17.84
C ASN A 389 -11.24 22.74 -16.83
N CYS A 390 -10.42 21.68 -16.83
CA CYS A 390 -9.20 21.61 -16.03
C CYS A 390 -8.12 20.74 -16.70
N VAL A 391 -6.86 21.01 -16.37
CA VAL A 391 -5.71 20.16 -16.70
C VAL A 391 -5.06 19.71 -15.40
N ILE A 392 -4.80 18.41 -15.26
CA ILE A 392 -4.18 17.81 -14.08
C ILE A 392 -2.76 17.37 -14.44
N HIS A 393 -1.77 17.93 -13.77
CA HIS A 393 -0.36 17.73 -14.06
C HIS A 393 0.25 16.77 -13.03
N LEU A 394 0.54 15.53 -13.45
CA LEU A 394 1.27 14.53 -12.65
C LEU A 394 2.80 14.67 -12.80
N SER A 395 3.26 15.48 -13.76
CA SER A 395 4.66 15.84 -13.99
C SER A 395 5.40 16.28 -12.72
N PRO A 396 6.68 15.90 -12.53
CA PRO A 396 7.52 16.40 -11.44
C PRO A 396 7.67 17.93 -11.44
N ALA A 397 7.82 18.53 -10.26
CA ALA A 397 7.89 19.98 -10.10
C ALA A 397 9.02 20.64 -10.92
N SER A 398 10.16 19.98 -11.08
CA SER A 398 11.26 20.45 -11.95
C SER A 398 10.82 20.62 -13.41
N VAL A 399 9.97 19.71 -13.91
CA VAL A 399 9.40 19.76 -15.26
C VAL A 399 8.28 20.80 -15.35
N VAL A 400 7.41 20.89 -14.34
CA VAL A 400 6.30 21.86 -14.33
C VAL A 400 6.79 23.30 -14.27
N HIS A 401 7.87 23.58 -13.54
CA HIS A 401 8.48 24.91 -13.48
C HIS A 401 9.35 25.25 -14.71
N ASN A 402 9.62 24.30 -15.62
CA ASN A 402 10.38 24.58 -16.83
C ASN A 402 9.64 25.61 -17.71
N HIS A 403 10.38 26.60 -18.20
CA HIS A 403 9.86 27.73 -18.99
C HIS A 403 9.08 27.31 -20.25
N ASN A 404 9.47 26.19 -20.89
CA ASN A 404 8.75 25.65 -22.05
C ASN A 404 7.45 24.93 -21.65
N TYR A 405 7.41 24.29 -20.48
CA TYR A 405 6.17 23.71 -19.94
C TYR A 405 5.17 24.80 -19.55
N GLN A 406 5.65 25.88 -18.91
CA GLN A 406 4.83 27.05 -18.58
C GLN A 406 4.28 27.76 -19.84
N LYS A 407 5.07 27.85 -20.93
CA LYS A 407 4.56 28.31 -22.25
C LYS A 407 3.45 27.41 -22.78
N TRP A 408 3.61 26.09 -22.67
CA TRP A 408 2.61 25.12 -23.10
C TRP A 408 1.30 25.24 -22.29
N MET A 409 1.40 25.35 -20.96
CA MET A 409 0.24 25.60 -20.08
C MET A 409 -0.53 26.86 -20.49
N LYS A 410 0.18 27.97 -20.76
CA LYS A 410 -0.46 29.25 -21.14
C LYS A 410 -1.26 29.19 -22.45
N LYS A 411 -1.10 28.18 -23.32
CA LYS A 411 -1.94 27.99 -24.52
C LYS A 411 -3.43 27.75 -24.16
N PHE A 412 -3.71 27.14 -23.01
CA PHE A 412 -5.06 26.79 -22.58
C PHE A 412 -5.88 27.99 -22.04
N GLY A 413 -5.29 29.19 -21.92
CA GLY A 413 -6.01 30.39 -21.48
C GLY A 413 -6.37 30.36 -19.99
N GLN A 414 -7.65 30.52 -19.66
CA GLN A 414 -8.18 30.60 -18.28
C GLN A 414 -8.61 29.23 -17.70
N VAL A 415 -7.95 28.15 -18.11
CA VAL A 415 -8.26 26.79 -17.64
C VAL A 415 -7.66 26.56 -16.25
N GLN A 416 -8.37 25.83 -15.38
CA GLN A 416 -7.88 25.55 -14.02
C GLN A 416 -6.79 24.46 -14.07
N HIS A 417 -5.54 24.86 -13.88
CA HIS A 417 -4.37 23.96 -13.87
C HIS A 417 -4.13 23.41 -12.46
N ILE A 418 -4.37 22.11 -12.24
CA ILE A 418 -4.16 21.42 -10.96
C ILE A 418 -2.81 20.69 -11.01
N VAL A 419 -1.84 21.11 -10.21
CA VAL A 419 -0.50 20.50 -10.17
C VAL A 419 -0.41 19.50 -9.03
N ALA A 420 -0.13 18.24 -9.35
CA ALA A 420 -0.10 17.13 -8.39
C ALA A 420 1.27 16.45 -8.22
N GLY A 421 2.20 16.61 -9.17
CA GLY A 421 3.61 16.19 -9.01
C GLY A 421 4.47 17.28 -8.36
N HIS A 422 4.20 17.61 -7.10
CA HIS A 422 4.75 18.81 -6.46
C HIS A 422 6.12 18.64 -5.79
N GLU A 423 6.66 19.77 -5.27
CA GLU A 423 7.85 19.78 -4.43
C GLU A 423 7.65 18.92 -3.18
N ILE A 424 8.70 18.21 -2.78
CA ILE A 424 8.70 17.32 -1.61
C ILE A 424 8.69 18.17 -0.33
N LYS A 425 7.73 17.94 0.57
CA LYS A 425 7.60 18.65 1.85
C LYS A 425 7.41 17.63 2.97
N ASN A 426 7.90 17.91 4.17
CA ASN A 426 7.56 17.11 5.36
C ASN A 426 6.21 17.62 5.91
N VAL A 427 5.26 16.73 6.15
CA VAL A 427 3.96 17.06 6.76
C VAL A 427 3.89 16.41 8.15
N GLU A 428 3.56 17.20 9.19
CA GLU A 428 3.59 16.76 10.61
C GLU A 428 2.73 15.52 10.90
N VAL A 429 1.57 15.42 10.25
CA VAL A 429 0.67 14.25 10.35
C VAL A 429 0.27 13.82 8.93
N PRO A 430 0.67 12.60 8.50
CA PRO A 430 0.46 12.13 7.13
C PRO A 430 -1.00 11.77 6.85
N ILE A 431 -1.32 11.54 5.58
CA ILE A 431 -2.71 11.29 5.15
C ILE A 431 -3.31 9.99 5.74
N LEU A 432 -2.46 9.02 6.08
CA LEU A 432 -2.81 7.75 6.73
C LEU A 432 -3.02 7.91 8.25
N LYS A 433 -4.04 8.69 8.63
CA LYS A 433 -4.32 9.12 10.00
C LYS A 433 -4.42 7.99 11.03
N SER A 434 -5.06 6.87 10.70
CA SER A 434 -5.23 5.73 11.62
C SER A 434 -3.88 5.17 12.08
N SER A 435 -2.94 5.02 11.15
CA SER A 435 -1.56 4.62 11.46
C SER A 435 -0.81 5.74 12.20
N ALA A 436 -1.02 7.01 11.84
CA ALA A 436 -0.38 8.14 12.51
C ALA A 436 -0.78 8.25 13.99
N ARG A 437 -2.07 8.04 14.31
CA ARG A 437 -2.60 8.00 15.68
C ARG A 437 -1.87 6.95 16.52
N ILE A 438 -1.86 5.70 16.06
CA ILE A 438 -1.20 4.58 16.77
C ILE A 438 0.29 4.87 16.98
N ALA A 439 1.01 5.37 15.96
CA ALA A 439 2.43 5.70 16.11
C ALA A 439 2.69 6.80 17.16
N ALA A 440 1.85 7.83 17.22
CA ALA A 440 1.94 8.87 18.24
C ALA A 440 1.57 8.37 19.65
N GLN A 441 0.53 7.53 19.77
CA GLN A 441 0.15 6.89 21.03
C GLN A 441 1.25 5.96 21.58
N LEU A 442 1.86 5.14 20.72
CA LEU A 442 2.99 4.28 21.06
C LEU A 442 4.24 5.09 21.47
N ASN A 443 4.52 6.19 20.75
CA ASN A 443 5.59 7.14 21.07
C ASN A 443 5.41 7.82 22.44
N TYR A 444 4.17 8.15 22.82
CA TYR A 444 3.88 8.73 24.14
C TYR A 444 4.24 7.79 25.29
N VAL A 445 3.88 6.51 25.15
CA VAL A 445 4.10 5.45 26.17
C VAL A 445 5.56 5.05 26.26
N CYS A 446 6.21 4.76 25.12
CA CYS A 446 7.56 4.20 25.08
C CYS A 446 8.42 4.82 23.96
N PRO A 447 8.86 6.09 24.11
CA PRO A 447 9.60 6.80 23.06
C PRO A 447 10.95 6.16 22.70
N GLN A 448 11.50 5.31 23.58
CA GLN A 448 12.70 4.52 23.34
C GLN A 448 12.52 3.45 22.24
N PHE A 449 11.36 2.78 22.20
CA PHE A 449 11.03 1.80 21.14
C PHE A 449 10.22 2.42 20.00
N PHE A 450 9.54 3.54 20.25
CA PHE A 450 8.74 4.26 19.26
C PHE A 450 9.21 5.71 19.17
N PRO A 451 10.26 6.01 18.39
CA PRO A 451 10.77 7.37 18.27
C PRO A 451 9.71 8.28 17.65
N ALA A 452 9.83 9.58 17.87
CA ALA A 452 8.98 10.54 17.16
C ALA A 452 9.18 10.34 15.63
N PRO A 453 8.10 10.28 14.82
CA PRO A 453 8.22 10.28 13.38
C PRO A 453 9.05 11.46 12.89
N GLY A 454 9.79 11.28 11.79
CA GLY A 454 10.82 12.24 11.33
C GLY A 454 10.29 13.55 10.73
N PHE A 455 9.11 14.01 11.13
CA PHE A 455 8.46 15.21 10.64
C PHE A 455 8.81 16.42 11.50
N TRP A 456 9.62 17.32 10.94
CA TRP A 456 9.96 18.59 11.57
C TRP A 456 8.95 19.67 11.18
N SER A 457 8.57 20.54 12.12
CA SER A 457 7.62 21.62 11.83
C SER A 457 8.18 22.58 10.77
N VAL A 458 7.35 22.97 9.80
CA VAL A 458 7.73 23.83 8.66
C VAL A 458 8.42 25.14 9.11
N ASN A 459 8.07 25.64 10.30
CA ASN A 459 8.63 26.85 10.90
C ASN A 459 10.16 26.81 11.11
N GLN A 460 10.79 25.63 11.25
CA GLN A 460 12.25 25.51 11.39
C GLN A 460 13.00 25.53 10.05
N LEU A 461 12.34 25.21 8.93
CA LEU A 461 12.97 25.26 7.61
C LEU A 461 13.06 26.70 7.09
N ASN A 462 12.07 27.54 7.42
CA ASN A 462 12.04 28.96 7.06
C ASN A 462 13.20 29.78 7.67
N SER A 463 13.79 29.33 8.77
CA SER A 463 15.01 29.95 9.34
C SER A 463 16.32 29.50 8.67
N LEU A 464 16.27 28.53 7.75
CA LEU A 464 17.44 28.05 6.99
C LEU A 464 17.40 28.48 5.51
N THR A 465 16.21 28.80 4.98
CA THR A 465 16.05 29.29 3.60
C THR A 465 16.17 30.80 3.44
N GLN A 466 16.10 31.59 4.53
CA GLN A 466 16.25 33.04 4.47
C GLN A 466 17.64 33.52 4.02
N ASP A 467 18.71 32.80 4.39
CA ASP A 467 20.08 33.16 3.99
C ASP A 467 20.45 32.75 2.54
N ALA A 468 19.62 31.92 1.88
CA ALA A 468 19.86 31.44 0.53
C ALA A 468 19.23 32.31 -0.57
N ASN A 469 18.15 33.03 -0.26
CA ASN A 469 17.33 33.75 -1.25
C ASN A 469 17.79 35.21 -1.53
N ALA A 470 18.98 35.60 -1.08
CA ALA A 470 19.53 36.96 -1.25
C ALA A 470 20.05 37.25 -2.69
N ALA A 471 19.44 36.67 -3.72
CA ALA A 471 19.92 36.68 -5.10
C ALA A 471 18.82 37.01 -6.13
N SER A 472 18.58 38.31 -6.36
CA SER A 472 17.92 38.87 -7.55
C SER A 472 16.46 38.43 -7.82
N GLU A 473 15.52 38.84 -6.96
CA GLU A 473 14.12 38.94 -7.38
C GLU A 473 13.96 39.97 -8.52
N VAL A 474 13.60 39.50 -9.72
CA VAL A 474 13.15 40.35 -10.84
C VAL A 474 11.62 40.22 -10.94
N PRO A 475 10.85 41.33 -10.84
CA PRO A 475 9.39 41.27 -10.88
C PRO A 475 8.92 40.90 -12.29
N THR A 476 8.58 39.63 -12.49
CA THR A 476 8.00 39.13 -13.75
C THR A 476 6.48 39.07 -13.64
N SER A 477 5.80 39.57 -14.67
CA SER A 477 4.35 39.79 -14.69
C SER A 477 3.55 38.51 -14.95
N GLU A 478 2.42 38.39 -14.26
CA GLU A 478 1.30 37.49 -14.58
C GLU A 478 1.69 36.01 -14.78
N LEU A 479 1.86 35.32 -13.66
CA LEU A 479 1.87 33.86 -13.60
C LEU A 479 0.53 33.28 -14.10
N CYS A 480 0.56 32.03 -14.59
CA CYS A 480 -0.67 31.27 -14.79
C CYS A 480 -1.25 30.89 -13.42
N GLU A 481 -2.58 30.98 -13.23
CA GLU A 481 -3.25 30.58 -11.98
C GLU A 481 -3.26 29.05 -11.81
N SER A 482 -2.11 28.49 -11.45
CA SER A 482 -1.98 27.09 -11.08
C SER A 482 -2.37 26.85 -9.61
N ILE A 483 -3.02 25.72 -9.40
CA ILE A 483 -3.62 25.31 -8.12
C ILE A 483 -2.82 24.09 -7.63
N SER A 484 -2.24 24.18 -6.44
CA SER A 484 -1.65 23.00 -5.80
C SER A 484 -2.71 21.96 -5.47
N ALA A 485 -2.46 20.72 -5.88
CA ALA A 485 -3.29 19.59 -5.52
C ALA A 485 -3.09 19.20 -4.05
N GLU A 486 -4.15 18.70 -3.44
CA GLU A 486 -4.16 18.12 -2.09
C GLU A 486 -4.85 16.76 -2.18
N ASN A 487 -4.47 15.82 -1.30
CA ASN A 487 -5.14 14.52 -1.24
C ASN A 487 -6.63 14.71 -0.92
N LEU A 488 -7.50 14.02 -1.67
CA LEU A 488 -8.96 14.17 -1.69
C LEU A 488 -9.53 15.48 -2.29
N LEU A 489 -8.71 16.40 -2.81
CA LEU A 489 -9.18 17.57 -3.58
C LEU A 489 -10.05 17.12 -4.75
N LYS A 490 -11.20 17.77 -4.96
CA LYS A 490 -12.14 17.46 -6.05
C LYS A 490 -12.20 18.56 -7.10
N PHE A 491 -12.50 18.14 -8.32
CA PHE A 491 -13.01 18.99 -9.39
C PHE A 491 -14.33 18.41 -9.89
N THR A 492 -15.44 19.07 -9.59
CA THR A 492 -16.78 18.64 -10.01
C THR A 492 -16.99 18.98 -11.47
N LEU A 493 -17.39 17.98 -12.27
CA LEU A 493 -17.74 18.12 -13.69
C LEU A 493 -19.26 18.21 -13.87
N ARG A 494 -20.03 17.42 -13.10
CA ARG A 494 -21.50 17.44 -13.06
C ARG A 494 -22.01 17.28 -11.63
N PRO A 495 -23.04 18.05 -11.22
CA PRO A 495 -23.87 18.94 -12.03
C PRO A 495 -23.18 20.27 -12.39
N TYR A 496 -23.50 20.85 -13.56
CA TYR A 496 -22.89 22.11 -14.02
C TYR A 496 -23.05 23.29 -13.06
N ALA A 497 -24.11 23.30 -12.22
CA ALA A 497 -24.31 24.30 -11.17
C ALA A 497 -23.27 24.25 -10.03
N GLN A 498 -22.40 23.24 -10.05
CA GLN A 498 -21.28 23.02 -9.13
C GLN A 498 -19.96 22.79 -9.90
N LEU A 499 -19.89 23.13 -11.19
CA LEU A 499 -18.70 22.96 -12.02
C LEU A 499 -17.52 23.75 -11.45
N GLY A 500 -16.39 23.08 -11.23
CA GLY A 500 -15.17 23.69 -10.70
C GLY A 500 -14.61 22.97 -9.47
N LEU A 501 -13.75 23.67 -8.74
CA LEU A 501 -12.99 23.13 -7.61
C LEU A 501 -13.84 22.97 -6.33
N ASP A 502 -13.75 21.79 -5.70
CA ASP A 502 -14.37 21.50 -4.40
C ASP A 502 -13.31 21.05 -3.38
N ARG A 503 -13.21 21.81 -2.29
CA ARG A 503 -12.27 21.62 -1.18
C ARG A 503 -12.93 21.07 0.09
N SER A 504 -14.26 20.89 0.10
CA SER A 504 -15.03 20.49 1.29
C SER A 504 -14.73 19.06 1.79
N HIS A 505 -14.13 18.23 0.93
CA HIS A 505 -13.72 16.86 1.24
C HIS A 505 -12.27 16.69 1.67
N ILE A 506 -11.46 17.75 1.67
CA ILE A 506 -10.09 17.71 2.19
C ILE A 506 -10.17 17.61 3.72
N PRO A 507 -9.62 16.56 4.36
CA PRO A 507 -9.64 16.45 5.80
C PRO A 507 -8.82 17.57 6.44
N SER A 508 -9.31 18.17 7.53
CA SER A 508 -8.45 19.01 8.39
C SER A 508 -7.22 18.21 8.81
N LEU A 509 -6.02 18.81 8.76
CA LEU A 509 -4.87 18.20 9.40
C LEU A 509 -5.14 18.19 10.91
N MET A 510 -4.84 17.05 11.53
CA MET A 510 -4.79 16.90 12.98
C MET A 510 -3.31 17.09 13.37
N THR A 511 -3.04 17.70 14.52
CA THR A 511 -1.69 17.89 15.05
C THR A 511 -1.29 16.73 15.96
N HIS A 512 0.01 16.55 16.21
CA HIS A 512 0.47 15.57 17.21
C HIS A 512 -0.12 15.89 18.61
N SER A 513 -0.25 17.18 18.95
CA SER A 513 -0.82 17.61 20.23
C SER A 513 -2.30 17.22 20.40
N GLU A 514 -3.10 17.27 19.33
CA GLU A 514 -4.51 16.85 19.39
C GLU A 514 -4.64 15.34 19.62
N ILE A 515 -3.81 14.52 18.96
CA ILE A 515 -3.78 13.05 19.17
C ILE A 515 -3.49 12.71 20.64
N ILE A 516 -2.52 13.40 21.25
CA ILE A 516 -2.15 13.16 22.66
C ILE A 516 -3.22 13.67 23.62
N ASN A 517 -3.86 14.82 23.34
CA ASN A 517 -4.98 15.32 24.15
C ASN A 517 -6.20 14.39 24.08
N GLU A 518 -6.46 13.77 22.92
CA GLU A 518 -7.51 12.76 22.73
C GLU A 518 -7.19 11.49 23.53
N LEU A 519 -5.97 10.93 23.38
CA LEU A 519 -5.48 9.78 24.15
C LEU A 519 -5.62 10.00 25.67
N LEU A 520 -5.25 11.18 26.18
CA LEU A 520 -5.32 11.52 27.59
C LEU A 520 -6.75 11.69 28.12
N SER A 521 -7.72 11.92 27.23
CA SER A 521 -9.14 11.93 27.56
C SER A 521 -9.79 10.54 27.48
N GLU A 522 -9.25 9.64 26.65
CA GLU A 522 -9.71 8.26 26.49
C GLU A 522 -9.15 7.34 27.58
N VAL A 523 -7.83 7.38 27.81
CA VAL A 523 -7.12 6.48 28.74
C VAL A 523 -6.26 7.29 29.74
N PRO A 524 -6.85 7.91 30.78
CA PRO A 524 -6.10 8.78 31.70
C PRO A 524 -4.94 8.09 32.43
N GLU A 525 -5.05 6.79 32.72
CA GLU A 525 -4.01 5.96 33.35
C GLU A 525 -2.75 5.76 32.47
N ILE A 526 -2.80 6.13 31.19
CA ILE A 526 -1.65 6.05 30.29
C ILE A 526 -0.49 6.96 30.71
N VAL A 527 -0.78 8.00 31.51
CA VAL A 527 0.21 8.91 32.11
C VAL A 527 1.11 8.17 33.10
N ASP A 528 0.53 7.33 33.95
CA ASP A 528 1.27 6.56 34.95
C ASP A 528 2.01 5.40 34.29
N ALA A 529 1.40 4.78 33.28
CA ALA A 529 2.06 3.78 32.43
C ALA A 529 3.32 4.33 31.74
N ALA A 530 3.23 5.49 31.09
CA ALA A 530 4.37 6.15 30.45
C ALA A 530 5.46 6.55 31.46
N GLN A 531 5.09 6.93 32.70
CA GLN A 531 6.05 7.17 33.78
C GLN A 531 6.74 5.91 34.27
N LEU A 532 6.04 4.77 34.35
CA LEU A 532 6.60 3.48 34.75
C LEU A 532 7.55 2.93 33.67
N VAL A 533 7.15 2.94 32.40
CA VAL A 533 7.98 2.48 31.27
C VAL A 533 9.33 3.23 31.21
N ARG A 534 9.33 4.54 31.47
CA ARG A 534 10.56 5.35 31.49
C ARG A 534 11.57 4.91 32.57
N LYS A 535 11.14 4.28 33.67
CA LYS A 535 12.04 3.83 34.74
C LYS A 535 12.95 2.68 34.31
N PHE A 536 12.50 1.83 33.37
CA PHE A 536 13.29 0.66 32.93
C PHE A 536 14.65 0.99 32.28
N TRP A 537 14.86 2.25 31.86
CA TRP A 537 16.14 2.76 31.35
C TRP A 537 16.92 3.63 32.35
N HIS A 538 16.39 3.86 33.55
CA HIS A 538 16.90 4.82 34.53
C HIS A 538 17.04 4.27 35.96
N GLU A 539 16.55 3.07 36.25
CA GLU A 539 16.82 2.38 37.51
C GLU A 539 18.33 2.08 37.66
N PRO A 540 19.00 2.59 38.72
CA PRO A 540 20.40 2.30 38.96
C PRO A 540 20.59 0.83 39.35
N LYS A 541 21.71 0.23 38.94
CA LYS A 541 22.08 -1.16 39.30
C LYS A 541 22.60 -1.27 40.74
N GLU A 542 21.92 -0.64 41.70
CA GLU A 542 22.35 -0.62 43.10
C GLU A 542 21.71 -1.76 43.92
N THR A 543 22.52 -2.25 44.83
CA THR A 543 22.37 -3.43 45.69
C THR A 543 21.00 -3.61 46.34
N LYS A 544 20.47 -4.85 46.27
CA LYS A 544 19.33 -5.28 47.10
C LYS A 544 19.73 -5.38 48.59
N GLU A 545 19.70 -4.28 49.33
CA GLU A 545 19.55 -4.32 50.79
C GLU A 545 18.07 -4.06 51.16
N LEU A 546 17.41 -5.05 51.76
CA LEU A 546 16.02 -4.92 52.19
C LEU A 546 15.93 -4.21 53.54
N ASN A 547 15.09 -3.18 53.62
CA ASN A 547 14.51 -2.71 54.87
C ASN A 547 12.98 -2.89 54.81
N PRO A 548 12.38 -3.79 55.61
CA PRO A 548 10.95 -4.09 55.52
C PRO A 548 10.10 -3.13 56.38
N VAL A 549 9.31 -2.27 55.73
CA VAL A 549 8.19 -1.55 56.35
C VAL A 549 6.98 -1.61 55.43
N GLN A 550 5.80 -1.88 55.99
CA GLN A 550 4.56 -2.12 55.28
C GLN A 550 3.85 -0.79 54.94
N ASP A 551 3.25 -0.68 53.74
CA ASP A 551 1.79 -0.76 53.59
C ASP A 551 1.36 -0.97 52.11
N ASN A 552 0.07 -1.17 51.86
CA ASN A 552 -0.50 -1.81 50.68
C ASN A 552 -0.86 -0.85 49.53
N LYS A 553 -0.50 -1.26 48.29
CA LYS A 553 -1.45 -1.42 47.15
C LYS A 553 -0.77 -1.97 45.89
N HIS A 554 -1.19 -3.17 45.46
CA HIS A 554 -1.01 -3.75 44.11
C HIS A 554 0.26 -3.36 43.33
N VAL A 555 1.44 -3.61 43.92
CA VAL A 555 2.63 -3.96 43.12
C VAL A 555 2.53 -5.46 42.83
N ILE A 556 2.73 -5.86 41.58
CA ILE A 556 2.93 -7.27 41.23
C ILE A 556 4.38 -7.60 41.60
N GLU A 557 4.59 -8.16 42.79
CA GLU A 557 5.88 -8.75 43.15
C GLU A 557 6.05 -10.04 42.33
N GLU A 558 6.73 -9.97 41.18
CA GLU A 558 7.00 -11.11 40.31
C GLU A 558 8.01 -12.09 40.95
N PRO A 559 7.61 -13.28 41.45
CA PRO A 559 8.50 -14.16 42.21
C PRO A 559 9.46 -14.97 41.34
N TRP A 560 9.47 -14.74 40.03
CA TRP A 560 10.06 -15.60 39.00
C TRP A 560 11.33 -15.03 38.36
N LEU A 561 11.88 -13.93 38.91
CA LEU A 561 13.15 -13.34 38.49
C LEU A 561 14.36 -14.16 38.97
N ASP A 562 14.46 -15.39 38.47
CA ASP A 562 15.76 -16.03 38.28
C ASP A 562 16.43 -15.36 37.06
N GLU A 563 17.67 -14.92 37.21
CA GLU A 563 18.33 -14.05 36.23
C GLU A 563 18.70 -14.84 34.97
N ASN A 564 17.78 -14.90 34.01
CA ASN A 564 18.00 -15.47 32.66
C ASN A 564 19.28 -14.86 32.08
N THR A 565 20.37 -15.64 32.11
CA THR A 565 21.74 -15.13 32.03
C THR A 565 21.90 -14.29 30.79
N LEU A 566 22.32 -13.02 30.94
CA LEU A 566 22.48 -12.11 29.81
C LEU A 566 23.38 -12.79 28.77
N PRO A 567 22.93 -13.01 27.52
CA PRO A 567 23.70 -13.73 26.53
C PRO A 567 25.09 -13.13 26.39
N SER A 568 26.12 -13.98 26.29
CA SER A 568 27.52 -13.54 26.20
C SER A 568 27.73 -12.57 25.05
N CYS A 569 27.02 -12.74 23.93
CA CYS A 569 27.04 -11.83 22.78
C CYS A 569 26.46 -10.42 23.05
N LEU A 570 25.87 -10.16 24.22
CA LEU A 570 25.47 -8.82 24.70
C LEU A 570 26.49 -8.20 25.68
N GLU A 571 27.57 -8.89 26.04
CA GLU A 571 28.60 -8.32 26.93
C GLU A 571 29.28 -7.11 26.26
N ASN A 572 29.29 -5.96 26.93
CA ASN A 572 29.82 -4.70 26.39
C ASN A 572 29.23 -4.31 25.01
N ILE A 573 27.97 -4.69 24.74
CA ILE A 573 27.28 -4.29 23.51
C ILE A 573 27.06 -2.78 23.47
N ARG A 574 27.30 -2.17 22.30
CA ARG A 574 27.11 -0.73 22.10
C ARG A 574 25.76 -0.46 21.46
N ARG A 575 25.24 0.76 21.64
CA ARG A 575 23.98 1.17 20.98
C ARG A 575 24.12 1.33 19.47
N ASP A 576 25.33 1.52 18.96
CA ASP A 576 25.66 1.59 17.52
C ASP A 576 26.08 0.23 16.91
N ASP A 577 25.88 -0.89 17.62
CA ASP A 577 26.12 -2.22 17.06
C ASP A 577 24.94 -2.79 16.24
N LEU A 578 23.69 -2.51 16.63
CA LEU A 578 22.47 -2.95 15.94
C LEU A 578 21.20 -2.22 16.43
N GLU A 579 20.38 -1.74 15.49
CA GLU A 579 18.96 -1.38 15.67
C GLU A 579 18.12 -2.17 14.66
N ILE A 580 17.10 -2.89 15.15
CA ILE A 580 16.10 -3.58 14.31
C ILE A 580 14.88 -2.66 14.21
N VAL A 581 14.50 -2.24 13.00
CA VAL A 581 13.32 -1.39 12.77
C VAL A 581 12.26 -2.15 11.96
N LEU A 582 11.08 -2.28 12.55
CA LEU A 582 9.95 -3.01 11.99
C LEU A 582 9.13 -2.05 11.13
N LEU A 583 9.44 -1.99 9.83
CA LEU A 583 8.83 -1.04 8.89
C LEU A 583 7.40 -1.44 8.53
N GLY A 584 7.07 -2.73 8.52
CA GLY A 584 5.69 -3.19 8.32
C GLY A 584 5.47 -4.57 8.93
N THR A 585 4.27 -4.78 9.49
CA THR A 585 4.01 -5.84 10.50
C THR A 585 2.75 -6.67 10.26
N GLY A 586 2.08 -6.53 9.12
CA GLY A 586 0.83 -7.24 8.80
C GLY A 586 0.87 -8.03 7.49
N SER A 587 -0.03 -9.00 7.35
CA SER A 587 -0.02 -10.02 6.29
C SER A 587 -0.99 -9.77 5.12
N SER A 588 -0.60 -10.23 3.92
CA SER A 588 -1.35 -10.31 2.65
C SER A 588 -1.79 -9.01 1.99
N GLN A 589 -2.04 -7.93 2.74
CA GLN A 589 -2.45 -6.64 2.20
C GLN A 589 -2.16 -5.51 3.21
N PRO A 590 -1.89 -4.26 2.78
CA PRO A 590 -1.79 -3.13 3.68
C PRO A 590 -3.14 -2.83 4.36
N SER A 591 -3.13 -2.52 5.65
CA SER A 591 -4.33 -2.05 6.38
C SER A 591 -4.16 -0.60 6.85
N LYS A 592 -5.24 -0.06 7.45
CA LYS A 592 -5.24 1.25 8.12
C LYS A 592 -4.13 1.37 9.18
N TYR A 593 -3.82 0.28 9.85
CA TYR A 593 -3.01 0.26 11.06
C TYR A 593 -1.59 -0.26 10.79
N ARG A 594 -1.47 -1.40 10.08
CA ARG A 594 -0.20 -2.09 9.79
C ARG A 594 0.08 -2.15 8.30
N ASN A 595 1.32 -1.87 7.91
CA ASN A 595 1.81 -2.09 6.55
C ASN A 595 2.20 -3.56 6.31
N VAL A 596 2.45 -3.91 5.06
CA VAL A 596 2.99 -5.24 4.69
C VAL A 596 4.48 -5.38 5.03
N SER A 597 4.96 -6.62 5.13
CA SER A 597 6.27 -7.04 5.65
C SER A 597 7.47 -6.23 5.13
N SER A 598 8.20 -5.63 6.07
CA SER A 598 9.60 -5.24 5.87
C SER A 598 10.28 -4.97 7.22
N VAL A 599 11.53 -5.42 7.36
CA VAL A 599 12.39 -5.17 8.53
C VAL A 599 13.71 -4.55 8.06
N HIS A 600 14.04 -3.39 8.62
CA HIS A 600 15.32 -2.70 8.38
C HIS A 600 16.30 -3.00 9.51
N ILE A 601 17.45 -3.57 9.14
CA ILE A 601 18.55 -3.91 10.04
C ILE A 601 19.58 -2.80 9.93
N ASN A 602 19.52 -1.84 10.86
CA ASN A 602 20.41 -0.70 10.91
C ASN A 602 21.70 -1.06 11.68
N LEU A 603 22.84 -0.98 10.98
CA LEU A 603 24.19 -1.20 11.52
C LEU A 603 24.99 0.11 11.58
N PHE A 604 24.28 1.24 11.59
CA PHE A 604 24.80 2.60 11.73
C PHE A 604 25.89 2.92 10.70
N SER A 605 27.12 3.21 11.14
CA SER A 605 28.23 3.55 10.25
C SER A 605 28.71 2.39 9.36
N LYS A 606 28.24 1.16 9.60
CA LYS A 606 28.53 -0.03 8.79
C LYS A 606 27.52 -0.22 7.63
N GLY A 607 26.49 0.63 7.56
CA GLY A 607 25.40 0.56 6.58
C GLY A 607 24.16 -0.14 7.14
N SER A 608 23.30 -0.67 6.26
CA SER A 608 22.08 -1.36 6.66
C SER A 608 21.62 -2.44 5.67
N LEU A 609 20.75 -3.34 6.13
CA LEU A 609 20.11 -4.36 5.31
C LEU A 609 18.58 -4.23 5.40
N LEU A 610 17.87 -4.71 4.38
CA LEU A 610 16.42 -4.95 4.44
C LEU A 610 16.13 -6.46 4.38
N LEU A 611 15.24 -6.93 5.24
CA LEU A 611 14.66 -8.27 5.22
C LEU A 611 13.17 -8.11 4.85
N ASP A 612 12.81 -8.59 3.65
CA ASP A 612 11.58 -8.26 2.93
C ASP A 612 11.36 -6.75 2.66
N CYS A 613 10.61 -6.45 1.60
CA CYS A 613 10.38 -5.10 1.08
C CYS A 613 9.01 -5.00 0.38
N GLY A 614 7.94 -5.20 1.14
CA GLY A 614 6.57 -5.06 0.65
C GLY A 614 6.18 -3.64 0.22
N GLU A 615 5.02 -3.51 -0.44
CA GLU A 615 4.43 -2.21 -0.85
C GLU A 615 4.43 -1.18 0.30
N GLY A 616 4.92 0.03 0.06
CA GLY A 616 4.95 1.13 1.02
C GLY A 616 6.19 1.19 1.90
N THR A 617 7.15 0.25 1.77
CA THR A 617 8.39 0.23 2.57
C THR A 617 9.15 1.57 2.53
N LEU A 618 9.18 2.24 1.38
CA LEU A 618 9.82 3.55 1.23
C LEU A 618 9.10 4.69 1.98
N GLY A 619 7.77 4.67 2.02
CA GLY A 619 6.98 5.65 2.81
C GLY A 619 7.18 5.44 4.31
N GLN A 620 7.18 4.18 4.75
CA GLN A 620 7.50 3.79 6.12
C GLN A 620 8.93 4.21 6.53
N LEU A 621 9.94 4.07 5.65
CA LEU A 621 11.29 4.62 5.88
C LEU A 621 11.27 6.15 6.08
N LYS A 622 10.60 6.89 5.17
CA LYS A 622 10.48 8.37 5.24
C LYS A 622 9.76 8.83 6.50
N ARG A 623 8.80 8.05 6.98
CA ARG A 623 8.09 8.29 8.24
C ARG A 623 8.94 7.99 9.48
N ARG A 624 9.80 6.98 9.46
CA ARG A 624 10.74 6.66 10.55
C ARG A 624 11.88 7.67 10.68
N TYR A 625 12.43 8.15 9.55
CA TYR A 625 13.70 8.90 9.51
C TYR A 625 13.60 10.33 8.96
N GLY A 626 12.44 10.76 8.48
CA GLY A 626 12.30 11.95 7.63
C GLY A 626 12.78 11.67 6.21
N ILE A 627 12.56 12.61 5.29
CA ILE A 627 12.96 12.45 3.87
C ILE A 627 14.48 12.20 3.75
N ASP A 628 15.30 13.05 4.36
CA ASP A 628 16.75 12.99 4.21
C ASP A 628 17.36 11.77 4.92
N GLY A 629 16.91 11.47 6.13
CA GLY A 629 17.34 10.26 6.85
C GLY A 629 16.92 8.96 6.14
N ALA A 630 15.79 8.95 5.43
CA ALA A 630 15.40 7.82 4.59
C ALA A 630 16.21 7.74 3.28
N ASN A 631 16.54 8.89 2.67
CA ASN A 631 17.46 8.93 1.54
C ASN A 631 18.84 8.39 1.95
N ASP A 632 19.34 8.74 3.13
CA ASP A 632 20.60 8.23 3.68
C ASP A 632 20.50 6.76 4.07
N ALA A 633 19.39 6.29 4.63
CA ALA A 633 19.16 4.86 4.84
C ALA A 633 19.23 4.07 3.53
N VAL A 634 18.60 4.58 2.45
CA VAL A 634 18.59 3.96 1.10
C VAL A 634 19.96 4.01 0.43
N ARG A 635 20.71 5.13 0.53
CA ARG A 635 22.11 5.24 0.07
C ARG A 635 23.01 4.21 0.74
N ASN A 636 22.85 4.03 2.06
CA ASN A 636 23.65 3.14 2.89
C ASN A 636 23.12 1.71 2.96
N LEU A 637 22.17 1.31 2.10
CA LEU A 637 21.81 -0.09 1.93
C LEU A 637 23.00 -0.86 1.35
N LYS A 638 23.35 -1.94 2.05
CA LYS A 638 24.42 -2.88 1.71
C LYS A 638 23.86 -4.13 1.02
N CYS A 639 22.69 -4.61 1.44
CA CYS A 639 22.01 -5.75 0.87
C CYS A 639 20.50 -5.70 1.12
N VAL A 640 19.70 -6.24 0.21
CA VAL A 640 18.31 -6.63 0.47
C VAL A 640 18.18 -8.14 0.36
N TRP A 641 17.55 -8.77 1.34
CA TRP A 641 17.20 -10.19 1.31
C TRP A 641 15.67 -10.35 1.31
N ILE A 642 15.15 -11.20 0.43
CA ILE A 642 13.71 -11.45 0.27
C ILE A 642 13.42 -12.94 0.52
N SER A 643 12.48 -13.22 1.43
CA SER A 643 12.12 -14.57 1.88
C SER A 643 11.50 -15.45 0.79
N HIS A 644 10.54 -14.91 0.05
CA HIS A 644 9.75 -15.65 -0.92
C HIS A 644 9.02 -14.71 -1.92
N ILE A 645 8.16 -15.27 -2.77
CA ILE A 645 7.59 -14.55 -3.94
C ILE A 645 6.20 -13.94 -3.74
N HIS A 646 5.59 -13.98 -2.54
CA HIS A 646 4.31 -13.29 -2.33
C HIS A 646 4.48 -11.77 -2.27
N ALA A 647 3.51 -11.05 -2.84
CA ALA A 647 3.64 -9.64 -3.19
C ALA A 647 3.95 -8.73 -1.98
N ASP A 648 3.32 -9.04 -0.85
CA ASP A 648 3.47 -8.39 0.45
C ASP A 648 4.89 -8.45 1.04
N HIS A 649 5.81 -9.21 0.42
CA HIS A 649 7.21 -9.32 0.84
C HIS A 649 8.21 -8.68 -0.14
N HIS A 650 7.81 -8.22 -1.33
CA HIS A 650 8.77 -7.70 -2.32
C HIS A 650 8.32 -6.56 -3.25
N THR A 651 7.04 -6.17 -3.30
CA THR A 651 6.59 -5.24 -4.35
C THR A 651 7.08 -3.80 -4.19
N GLY A 652 7.56 -3.38 -3.01
CA GLY A 652 8.21 -2.09 -2.81
C GLY A 652 9.68 -2.03 -3.26
N LEU A 653 10.29 -3.19 -3.55
CA LEU A 653 11.73 -3.28 -3.83
C LEU A 653 12.15 -2.50 -5.07
N ALA A 654 11.35 -2.54 -6.14
CA ALA A 654 11.66 -1.82 -7.39
C ALA A 654 11.79 -0.30 -7.17
N ARG A 655 10.95 0.29 -6.29
CA ARG A 655 10.97 1.73 -5.99
C ARG A 655 12.13 2.12 -5.06
N VAL A 656 12.51 1.24 -4.13
CA VAL A 656 13.70 1.44 -3.28
C VAL A 656 14.98 1.39 -4.12
N LEU A 657 15.09 0.43 -5.03
CA LEU A 657 16.20 0.31 -5.98
C LEU A 657 16.30 1.52 -6.92
N ALA A 658 15.19 1.90 -7.56
CA ALA A 658 15.10 3.09 -8.40
C ALA A 658 15.52 4.39 -7.67
N LEU A 659 15.13 4.55 -6.40
CA LEU A 659 15.57 5.68 -5.59
C LEU A 659 17.07 5.61 -5.26
N ARG A 660 17.62 4.43 -4.94
CA ARG A 660 19.06 4.29 -4.65
C ARG A 660 19.92 4.69 -5.86
N ARG A 661 19.56 4.21 -7.05
CA ARG A 661 20.13 4.65 -8.35
C ARG A 661 20.16 6.17 -8.45
N ASP A 662 19.02 6.82 -8.25
CA ASP A 662 18.91 8.28 -8.42
C ASP A 662 19.69 9.07 -7.35
N LEU A 663 19.74 8.56 -6.11
CA LEU A 663 20.49 9.17 -5.00
C LEU A 663 22.02 9.00 -5.09
N LEU A 664 22.50 8.04 -5.89
CA LEU A 664 23.93 7.76 -6.12
C LEU A 664 24.39 8.11 -7.56
N LYS A 665 23.50 8.69 -8.37
CA LYS A 665 23.76 8.99 -9.79
C LYS A 665 24.97 9.91 -9.97
N GLY A 666 26.02 9.38 -10.61
CA GLY A 666 27.28 10.10 -10.86
C GLY A 666 28.31 10.00 -9.72
N VAL A 667 27.96 9.36 -8.60
CA VAL A 667 28.91 8.95 -7.55
C VAL A 667 29.44 7.55 -7.92
N PRO A 668 30.73 7.22 -7.77
CA PRO A 668 31.20 5.84 -7.90
C PRO A 668 30.65 4.96 -6.78
N HIS A 669 29.96 3.87 -7.14
CA HIS A 669 29.39 2.88 -6.22
C HIS A 669 29.28 1.51 -6.90
N GLU A 670 29.15 0.46 -6.08
CA GLU A 670 28.75 -0.87 -6.57
C GLU A 670 27.21 -1.00 -6.58
N PRO A 671 26.63 -1.78 -7.53
CA PRO A 671 25.22 -2.10 -7.55
C PRO A 671 24.75 -2.84 -6.30
N LEU A 672 23.50 -2.65 -5.88
CA LEU A 672 22.98 -3.24 -4.65
C LEU A 672 22.83 -4.77 -4.77
N LEU A 673 23.35 -5.51 -3.79
CA LEU A 673 23.13 -6.96 -3.68
C LEU A 673 21.70 -7.26 -3.26
N VAL A 674 20.93 -7.88 -4.16
CA VAL A 674 19.59 -8.42 -3.91
C VAL A 674 19.67 -9.94 -3.84
N ILE A 675 19.40 -10.50 -2.67
CA ILE A 675 19.33 -11.95 -2.43
C ILE A 675 17.85 -12.35 -2.38
N GLY A 676 17.43 -13.35 -3.14
CA GLY A 676 16.04 -13.79 -3.14
C GLY A 676 15.79 -15.10 -3.89
N PRO A 677 14.55 -15.59 -3.94
CA PRO A 677 14.18 -16.76 -4.74
C PRO A 677 14.26 -16.45 -6.24
N TRP A 678 14.64 -17.43 -7.08
CA TRP A 678 14.79 -17.26 -8.53
C TRP A 678 13.57 -16.62 -9.23
N GLN A 679 12.35 -16.86 -8.74
CA GLN A 679 11.15 -16.21 -9.30
C GLN A 679 11.21 -14.68 -9.19
N LEU A 680 11.79 -14.12 -8.13
CA LEU A 680 11.92 -12.67 -7.92
C LEU A 680 12.78 -12.03 -9.01
N LYS A 681 13.85 -12.73 -9.45
CA LYS A 681 14.69 -12.25 -10.53
C LYS A 681 13.88 -11.94 -11.78
N ARG A 682 12.84 -12.73 -12.11
CA ARG A 682 11.97 -12.47 -13.28
C ARG A 682 11.13 -11.20 -13.16
N PHE A 683 10.83 -10.76 -11.94
CA PHE A 683 10.09 -9.53 -11.65
C PHE A 683 11.01 -8.31 -11.69
N LEU A 684 12.19 -8.41 -11.07
CA LEU A 684 13.19 -7.36 -11.12
C LEU A 684 13.80 -7.22 -12.53
N ASP A 685 14.02 -8.31 -13.28
CA ASP A 685 14.43 -8.30 -14.70
C ASP A 685 13.38 -7.68 -15.64
N ALA A 686 12.12 -7.56 -15.20
CA ALA A 686 11.08 -6.87 -15.95
C ALA A 686 11.12 -5.36 -15.67
N TYR A 687 11.30 -4.95 -14.41
CA TYR A 687 11.55 -3.55 -14.06
C TYR A 687 12.87 -3.03 -14.63
N GLN A 688 13.97 -3.78 -14.55
CA GLN A 688 15.30 -3.46 -15.10
C GLN A 688 15.31 -3.15 -16.62
N ARG A 689 14.26 -3.56 -17.35
CA ARG A 689 14.07 -3.22 -18.78
C ARG A 689 13.39 -1.87 -18.99
N LEU A 690 12.58 -1.43 -18.02
CA LEU A 690 11.73 -0.24 -18.03
C LEU A 690 12.44 0.95 -17.36
N GLU A 691 13.12 0.69 -16.26
CA GLU A 691 14.00 1.62 -15.57
C GLU A 691 15.19 0.85 -14.98
N ASP A 692 16.35 1.49 -14.93
CA ASP A 692 17.53 0.85 -14.35
C ASP A 692 17.33 0.62 -12.84
N LEU A 693 17.71 -0.52 -12.27
CA LEU A 693 17.56 -0.79 -10.84
C LEU A 693 18.88 -0.76 -10.07
N ASP A 694 20.03 -0.61 -10.73
CA ASP A 694 21.37 -0.67 -10.10
C ASP A 694 21.50 -1.82 -9.07
N MET A 695 21.32 -3.05 -9.54
CA MET A 695 21.36 -4.24 -8.69
C MET A 695 22.20 -5.40 -9.27
N GLN A 696 22.73 -6.22 -8.36
CA GLN A 696 23.21 -7.57 -8.65
C GLN A 696 22.29 -8.57 -7.93
N PHE A 697 21.83 -9.60 -8.65
CA PHE A 697 20.91 -10.60 -8.10
C PHE A 697 21.63 -11.90 -7.74
N LEU A 698 21.40 -12.40 -6.53
CA LEU A 698 21.87 -13.70 -6.04
C LEU A 698 20.69 -14.57 -5.60
N ASP A 699 20.70 -15.85 -5.97
CA ASP A 699 19.67 -16.79 -5.52
C ASP A 699 19.90 -17.21 -4.05
N CYS A 700 18.83 -17.31 -3.24
CA CYS A 700 18.91 -17.77 -1.85
C CYS A 700 19.65 -19.11 -1.71
N GLY A 701 19.54 -20.03 -2.69
CA GLY A 701 20.25 -21.30 -2.74
C GLY A 701 21.78 -21.20 -2.79
N SER A 702 22.31 -20.09 -3.31
CA SER A 702 23.76 -19.78 -3.25
C SER A 702 24.22 -19.35 -1.86
N THR A 703 23.30 -18.90 -0.99
CA THR A 703 23.56 -18.50 0.40
C THR A 703 23.12 -19.55 1.42
N MET A 704 22.74 -20.76 0.98
CA MET A 704 22.56 -21.89 1.89
C MET A 704 23.91 -22.36 2.43
N GLU A 705 23.96 -22.83 3.67
CA GLU A 705 25.19 -23.28 4.37
C GLU A 705 26.09 -24.20 3.51
N VAL A 706 25.51 -25.18 2.81
CA VAL A 706 26.25 -26.10 1.92
C VAL A 706 26.89 -25.39 0.72
N SER A 707 26.24 -24.36 0.17
CA SER A 707 26.77 -23.55 -0.94
C SER A 707 27.81 -22.54 -0.44
N TRP A 708 27.55 -21.91 0.70
CA TRP A 708 28.44 -20.94 1.32
C TRP A 708 29.76 -21.58 1.75
N ASN A 709 29.71 -22.67 2.53
CA ASN A 709 30.91 -23.36 3.02
C ASN A 709 31.79 -23.91 1.87
N ALA A 710 31.17 -24.31 0.75
CA ALA A 710 31.90 -24.70 -0.47
C ALA A 710 32.62 -23.49 -1.11
N PHE A 711 31.93 -22.36 -1.23
CA PHE A 711 32.53 -21.11 -1.71
C PHE A 711 33.67 -20.62 -0.81
N GLU A 712 33.53 -20.70 0.51
CA GLU A 712 34.58 -20.25 1.44
C GLU A 712 35.85 -21.11 1.34
N HIS A 713 35.70 -22.43 1.26
CA HIS A 713 36.81 -23.35 1.02
C HIS A 713 37.55 -23.05 -0.29
N ASP A 714 36.80 -22.85 -1.38
CA ASP A 714 37.38 -22.53 -2.69
C ASP A 714 38.10 -21.16 -2.65
N PHE A 715 37.49 -20.14 -2.04
CA PHE A 715 38.03 -18.79 -1.86
C PHE A 715 39.33 -18.77 -1.04
N GLU A 716 39.42 -19.55 0.03
CA GLU A 716 40.64 -19.69 0.83
C GLU A 716 41.73 -20.43 0.04
N SER A 717 41.40 -21.53 -0.63
CA SER A 717 42.36 -22.27 -1.47
C SER A 717 42.93 -21.44 -2.63
N ASN A 718 42.15 -20.48 -3.17
CA ASN A 718 42.59 -19.55 -4.20
C ASN A 718 43.51 -18.44 -3.64
N LYS A 719 43.29 -17.98 -2.40
CA LYS A 719 44.19 -17.03 -1.73
C LYS A 719 45.57 -17.61 -1.51
N ASP A 720 45.67 -18.83 -0.97
CA ASP A 720 46.95 -19.49 -0.71
C ASP A 720 47.76 -19.69 -2.01
N GLN A 721 47.10 -20.09 -3.10
CA GLN A 721 47.72 -20.19 -4.42
C GLN A 721 48.22 -18.84 -4.94
N SER A 722 47.47 -17.75 -4.71
CA SER A 722 47.89 -16.39 -5.11
C SER A 722 49.08 -15.86 -4.31
N ALA A 723 49.25 -16.32 -3.06
CA ALA A 723 50.41 -16.00 -2.22
C ALA A 723 51.66 -16.80 -2.62
N SER A 724 51.51 -18.04 -3.11
CA SER A 724 52.61 -18.82 -3.67
C SER A 724 52.90 -18.46 -5.13
N GLY A 725 53.63 -17.37 -5.35
CA GLY A 725 53.85 -16.74 -6.67
C GLY A 725 54.47 -17.63 -7.77
N ASN A 726 53.64 -18.44 -8.44
CA ASN A 726 53.90 -19.12 -9.71
C ASN A 726 52.72 -18.87 -10.67
N PRO A 727 52.96 -18.62 -11.97
CA PRO A 727 51.87 -18.35 -12.91
C PRO A 727 51.07 -19.62 -13.25
N PRO A 728 49.74 -19.55 -13.37
CA PRO A 728 48.91 -20.70 -13.76
C PRO A 728 49.15 -21.08 -15.22
N ASN A 729 49.54 -22.33 -15.45
CA ASN A 729 49.86 -22.84 -16.78
C ASN A 729 48.55 -23.16 -17.55
N SER A 730 48.20 -22.34 -18.54
CA SER A 730 46.88 -22.34 -19.18
C SER A 730 46.71 -23.44 -20.25
N HIS A 731 46.43 -24.68 -19.83
CA HIS A 731 46.00 -25.75 -20.73
C HIS A 731 44.89 -26.63 -20.14
N ILE A 732 43.63 -26.34 -20.50
CA ILE A 732 42.50 -27.28 -20.40
C ILE A 732 41.87 -27.40 -21.78
N ASN A 733 41.72 -28.64 -22.26
CA ASN A 733 41.15 -28.91 -23.58
C ASN A 733 39.63 -28.78 -23.57
N ASN A 734 39.10 -27.92 -24.45
CA ASN A 734 37.69 -28.00 -24.84
C ASN A 734 37.47 -29.22 -25.74
N ASN A 735 36.69 -30.22 -25.30
CA ASN A 735 35.83 -30.97 -26.22
C ASN A 735 34.74 -31.82 -25.52
N GLU A 736 33.59 -31.88 -26.19
CA GLU A 736 32.49 -32.86 -26.08
C GLU A 736 31.99 -33.31 -24.68
N ARG A 737 30.79 -32.86 -24.30
CA ARG A 737 29.53 -33.51 -24.74
C ARG A 737 28.27 -32.74 -24.33
N SER A 738 27.47 -32.35 -25.32
CA SER A 738 26.05 -32.03 -25.14
C SER A 738 25.19 -33.22 -25.59
N LYS A 739 24.22 -33.64 -24.77
CA LYS A 739 22.94 -34.25 -25.21
C LYS A 739 21.94 -34.48 -24.08
N ASN A 740 20.72 -34.02 -24.32
CA ASN A 740 19.42 -34.51 -23.84
C ASN A 740 19.20 -34.78 -22.35
N ASN A 741 18.26 -34.03 -21.75
CA ASN A 741 17.06 -34.67 -21.19
C ASN A 741 15.87 -33.69 -21.07
N ASN A 742 14.93 -33.76 -22.01
CA ASN A 742 13.57 -33.25 -21.84
C ASN A 742 12.70 -34.40 -21.31
N GLY A 743 12.19 -34.29 -20.08
CA GLY A 743 11.39 -35.32 -19.42
C GLY A 743 10.04 -34.80 -18.97
N SER A 744 8.96 -35.43 -19.46
CA SER A 744 7.57 -34.98 -19.25
C SER A 744 7.18 -34.86 -17.77
N LEU A 745 6.68 -33.67 -17.40
CA LEU A 745 5.86 -33.47 -16.20
C LEU A 745 4.41 -33.86 -16.52
N PHE A 746 3.82 -34.75 -15.73
CA PHE A 746 2.46 -34.69 -15.16
C PHE A 746 1.98 -36.08 -14.71
N SER A 747 1.79 -36.26 -13.40
CA SER A 747 0.89 -37.27 -12.85
C SER A 747 0.12 -36.67 -11.68
N ARG A 748 -1.18 -36.98 -11.56
CA ARG A 748 -2.09 -36.42 -10.55
C ARG A 748 -2.17 -37.35 -9.33
N GLY A 749 -2.38 -36.77 -8.14
CA GLY A 749 -2.91 -37.49 -6.97
C GLY A 749 -1.86 -38.08 -6.02
N SER A 750 -1.08 -37.23 -5.36
CA SER A 750 -0.34 -37.61 -4.15
C SER A 750 -0.33 -36.45 -3.15
N PRO A 751 -0.29 -36.69 -1.84
CA PRO A 751 -0.14 -35.62 -0.84
C PRO A 751 1.15 -34.84 -1.08
N MET A 752 1.12 -33.52 -0.87
CA MET A 752 2.28 -32.64 -1.03
C MET A 752 3.31 -32.85 0.10
N LYS A 753 4.06 -33.96 0.04
CA LYS A 753 5.41 -33.98 0.61
C LYS A 753 6.32 -33.16 -0.30
N SER A 754 7.11 -32.27 0.30
CA SER A 754 8.07 -31.40 -0.39
C SER A 754 9.02 -32.22 -1.28
N LEU A 755 8.90 -32.09 -2.60
CA LEU A 755 9.56 -32.96 -3.58
C LEU A 755 11.01 -32.54 -3.88
N TRP A 756 11.74 -32.14 -2.82
CA TRP A 756 13.19 -31.97 -2.83
C TRP A 756 13.87 -33.33 -3.07
N LYS A 757 14.19 -33.64 -4.33
CA LYS A 757 15.09 -34.75 -4.66
C LYS A 757 16.54 -34.39 -4.31
N ARG A 758 16.83 -34.51 -3.00
CA ARG A 758 18.12 -34.29 -2.32
C ARG A 758 18.60 -32.81 -2.28
N PRO A 759 18.76 -32.21 -1.08
CA PRO A 759 19.85 -31.24 -0.90
C PRO A 759 21.19 -32.01 -0.96
N GLY A 760 22.23 -31.44 -1.58
CA GLY A 760 23.54 -32.12 -1.66
C GLY A 760 24.37 -31.95 -2.95
N SER A 761 23.98 -31.06 -3.86
CA SER A 761 24.93 -30.48 -4.82
C SER A 761 25.05 -28.98 -4.52
N PRO A 762 26.27 -28.43 -4.35
CA PRO A 762 26.47 -26.99 -4.39
C PRO A 762 25.92 -26.41 -5.70
N VAL A 763 25.47 -25.16 -5.68
CA VAL A 763 25.07 -24.44 -6.90
C VAL A 763 26.34 -24.03 -7.67
N GLY A 764 27.02 -25.03 -8.26
CA GLY A 764 28.29 -24.89 -8.98
C GLY A 764 28.14 -24.11 -10.28
N ASN A 765 27.99 -22.80 -10.16
CA ASN A 765 27.66 -21.89 -11.23
C ASN A 765 28.70 -20.75 -11.26
N SER A 766 29.64 -20.80 -12.20
CA SER A 766 30.77 -19.85 -12.29
C SER A 766 30.32 -18.38 -12.34
N ALA A 767 29.11 -18.10 -12.82
CA ALA A 767 28.53 -16.76 -12.84
C ALA A 767 28.15 -16.19 -11.45
N ALA A 768 27.99 -17.03 -10.42
CA ALA A 768 27.64 -16.61 -9.06
C ALA A 768 28.88 -16.27 -8.20
N TYR A 769 30.04 -16.83 -8.52
CA TYR A 769 31.26 -16.70 -7.69
C TYR A 769 31.69 -15.24 -7.46
N PRO A 770 31.73 -14.33 -8.47
CA PRO A 770 32.06 -12.92 -8.23
C PRO A 770 31.04 -12.18 -7.35
N ILE A 771 29.76 -12.57 -7.42
CA ILE A 771 28.70 -12.00 -6.59
C ILE A 771 28.82 -12.51 -5.14
N LEU A 772 29.32 -13.73 -4.94
CA LEU A 772 29.65 -14.27 -3.61
C LEU A 772 30.89 -13.60 -3.00
N GLU A 773 31.91 -13.24 -3.80
CA GLU A 773 33.04 -12.43 -3.35
C GLU A 773 32.62 -11.00 -2.96
N SER A 774 31.72 -10.40 -3.75
CA SER A 774 31.05 -9.13 -3.41
C SER A 774 30.27 -9.26 -2.09
N LEU A 775 29.45 -10.30 -1.93
CA LEU A 775 28.72 -10.56 -0.70
C LEU A 775 29.64 -10.76 0.51
N LYS A 776 30.72 -11.55 0.40
CA LYS A 776 31.68 -11.74 1.49
C LYS A 776 32.36 -10.43 1.90
N THR A 777 32.65 -9.56 0.93
CA THR A 777 33.17 -8.20 1.19
C THR A 777 32.13 -7.34 1.93
N VAL A 778 30.89 -7.32 1.43
CA VAL A 778 29.77 -6.57 2.01
C VAL A 778 29.42 -7.02 3.44
N LEU A 779 29.46 -8.32 3.72
CA LEU A 779 29.25 -8.85 5.07
C LEU A 779 30.36 -8.40 6.03
N VAL A 780 31.63 -8.49 5.62
CA VAL A 780 32.76 -8.03 6.44
C VAL A 780 32.69 -6.52 6.72
N GLU A 781 32.33 -5.70 5.73
CA GLU A 781 32.09 -4.26 5.94
C GLU A 781 30.94 -3.97 6.90
N ALA A 782 29.86 -4.76 6.82
CA ALA A 782 28.72 -4.69 7.73
C ALA A 782 29.06 -5.15 9.18
N GLY A 783 30.22 -5.79 9.39
CA GLY A 783 30.57 -6.46 10.65
C GLY A 783 29.82 -7.78 10.86
N LEU A 784 29.38 -8.40 9.78
CA LEU A 784 28.73 -9.70 9.74
C LEU A 784 29.74 -10.79 9.34
N GLU A 785 29.61 -11.95 9.98
CA GLU A 785 30.35 -13.16 9.61
C GLU A 785 29.62 -13.91 8.49
N ALA A 786 28.29 -14.03 8.59
CA ALA A 786 27.49 -14.81 7.65
C ALA A 786 26.05 -14.29 7.51
N LEU A 787 25.51 -14.47 6.31
CA LEU A 787 24.08 -14.40 5.98
C LEU A 787 23.72 -15.74 5.34
N ILE A 788 23.01 -16.60 6.07
CA ILE A 788 22.70 -17.97 5.65
C ILE A 788 21.19 -18.11 5.43
N SER A 789 20.78 -18.39 4.20
CA SER A 789 19.39 -18.75 3.89
C SER A 789 19.13 -20.23 4.18
N PHE A 790 17.93 -20.56 4.67
CA PHE A 790 17.48 -21.94 4.89
C PHE A 790 16.04 -22.13 4.40
N PRO A 791 15.68 -23.30 3.83
CA PRO A 791 14.34 -23.52 3.29
C PRO A 791 13.28 -23.61 4.40
N VAL A 792 12.09 -23.09 4.14
CA VAL A 792 10.95 -23.12 5.08
C VAL A 792 9.67 -23.65 4.42
N VAL A 793 8.63 -23.91 5.21
CA VAL A 793 7.43 -24.66 4.78
C VAL A 793 6.28 -23.68 4.50
N HIS A 794 6.35 -23.02 3.35
CA HIS A 794 5.31 -22.10 2.87
C HIS A 794 4.95 -22.27 1.39
N CYS A 795 5.67 -21.62 0.48
CA CYS A 795 5.52 -21.77 -0.96
C CYS A 795 6.79 -22.42 -1.59
N PRO A 796 6.78 -22.81 -2.87
CA PRO A 796 7.99 -23.24 -3.57
C PRO A 796 9.03 -22.11 -3.61
N GLN A 797 10.26 -22.39 -3.16
CA GLN A 797 11.31 -21.39 -2.93
C GLN A 797 10.90 -20.30 -1.91
N ALA A 798 10.44 -20.74 -0.74
CA ALA A 798 10.38 -19.92 0.46
C ALA A 798 11.57 -20.23 1.37
N PHE A 799 12.15 -19.19 1.97
CA PHE A 799 13.31 -19.26 2.85
C PHE A 799 13.13 -18.41 4.10
N GLY A 800 13.82 -18.80 5.17
CA GLY A 800 14.21 -17.93 6.28
C GLY A 800 15.70 -17.60 6.18
N VAL A 801 16.19 -16.68 7.03
CA VAL A 801 17.61 -16.25 7.06
C VAL A 801 18.16 -16.14 8.47
N ALA A 802 19.39 -16.60 8.65
CA ALA A 802 20.20 -16.37 9.85
C ALA A 802 21.30 -15.35 9.54
N LEU A 803 21.30 -14.23 10.27
CA LEU A 803 22.38 -13.25 10.29
C LEU A 803 23.25 -13.51 11.52
N LYS A 804 24.56 -13.70 11.31
CA LYS A 804 25.55 -13.83 12.38
C LYS A 804 26.52 -12.65 12.31
N ALA A 805 26.61 -11.86 13.38
CA ALA A 805 27.64 -10.84 13.50
C ALA A 805 29.03 -11.48 13.75
N ALA A 806 30.09 -10.76 13.40
CA ALA A 806 31.44 -11.16 13.74
C ALA A 806 31.68 -11.12 15.27
N GLU A 807 32.63 -11.93 15.74
CA GLU A 807 33.11 -11.86 17.12
C GLU A 807 33.85 -10.53 17.38
N ARG A 808 33.80 -10.04 18.63
CA ARG A 808 34.45 -8.79 19.04
C ARG A 808 35.30 -9.01 20.29
N VAL A 809 36.46 -8.35 20.36
CA VAL A 809 37.34 -8.43 21.53
C VAL A 809 37.03 -7.28 22.48
N ASN A 810 36.78 -7.57 23.76
CA ASN A 810 36.54 -6.53 24.76
C ASN A 810 37.85 -5.88 25.25
N SER A 811 37.75 -4.83 26.09
CA SER A 811 38.90 -4.07 26.59
C SER A 811 39.87 -4.84 27.49
N VAL A 812 39.57 -6.09 27.87
CA VAL A 812 40.46 -6.99 28.62
C VAL A 812 40.92 -8.20 27.80
N GLY A 813 40.78 -8.16 26.47
CA GLY A 813 41.26 -9.20 25.56
C GLY A 813 40.38 -10.44 25.47
N LYS A 814 39.21 -10.45 26.12
CA LYS A 814 38.26 -11.57 26.02
C LYS A 814 37.51 -11.48 24.70
N VAL A 815 37.47 -12.59 23.96
CA VAL A 815 36.62 -12.75 22.77
C VAL A 815 35.15 -12.87 23.21
N ILE A 816 34.31 -12.03 22.63
CA ILE A 816 32.86 -11.98 22.84
C ILE A 816 32.20 -12.44 21.53
N PRO A 817 31.34 -13.48 21.56
CA PRO A 817 30.71 -13.98 20.35
C PRO A 817 29.80 -12.92 19.72
N GLY A 818 29.67 -12.96 18.40
CA GLY A 818 28.71 -12.14 17.68
C GLY A 818 27.27 -12.42 18.09
N TRP A 819 26.39 -11.44 17.91
CA TRP A 819 24.94 -11.66 18.02
C TRP A 819 24.43 -12.47 16.82
N LYS A 820 23.27 -13.12 17.00
CA LYS A 820 22.60 -13.92 15.98
C LYS A 820 21.13 -13.52 15.87
N ILE A 821 20.72 -13.03 14.71
CA ILE A 821 19.31 -12.81 14.36
C ILE A 821 18.87 -13.95 13.45
N VAL A 822 17.66 -14.47 13.66
CA VAL A 822 16.99 -15.32 12.66
C VAL A 822 15.66 -14.68 12.29
N TYR A 823 15.35 -14.64 11.00
CA TYR A 823 14.04 -14.23 10.48
C TYR A 823 13.41 -15.40 9.73
N SER A 824 12.16 -15.72 10.04
CA SER A 824 11.48 -16.91 9.51
C SER A 824 11.09 -16.81 8.04
N GLY A 825 10.82 -15.60 7.53
CA GLY A 825 9.89 -15.45 6.41
C GLY A 825 8.49 -16.00 6.80
N ASP A 826 7.68 -16.37 5.81
CA ASP A 826 6.42 -17.09 6.06
C ASP A 826 6.68 -18.58 6.19
N THR A 827 6.03 -19.26 7.16
CA THR A 827 6.18 -20.71 7.34
C THR A 827 5.17 -21.35 8.29
N ARG A 828 4.85 -22.63 8.04
CA ARG A 828 4.48 -23.59 9.11
C ARG A 828 5.68 -23.89 10.01
N PRO A 829 5.46 -24.37 11.23
CA PRO A 829 6.52 -24.93 12.04
C PRO A 829 7.32 -26.03 11.33
N CYS A 830 8.63 -25.83 11.24
CA CYS A 830 9.56 -26.75 10.59
C CYS A 830 10.84 -26.97 11.43
N PRO A 831 11.46 -28.16 11.39
CA PRO A 831 12.73 -28.42 12.08
C PRO A 831 13.87 -27.49 11.64
N GLU A 832 13.89 -27.10 10.37
CA GLU A 832 14.92 -26.26 9.76
C GLU A 832 15.02 -24.89 10.44
N LEU A 833 13.87 -24.26 10.75
CA LEU A 833 13.84 -22.99 11.48
C LEU A 833 14.22 -23.15 12.95
N ILE A 834 13.92 -24.28 13.60
CA ILE A 834 14.36 -24.55 14.98
C ILE A 834 15.88 -24.72 15.03
N GLU A 835 16.47 -25.47 14.09
CA GLU A 835 17.92 -25.66 13.95
C GLU A 835 18.62 -24.32 13.67
N ALA A 836 18.15 -23.58 12.66
CA ALA A 836 18.67 -22.25 12.34
C ALA A 836 18.57 -21.29 13.54
N SER A 837 17.48 -21.35 14.32
CA SER A 837 17.26 -20.50 15.49
C SER A 837 18.05 -20.90 16.75
N ARG A 838 18.80 -22.02 16.74
CA ARG A 838 19.54 -22.45 17.94
C ARG A 838 20.48 -21.37 18.46
N GLY A 839 20.29 -20.98 19.72
CA GLY A 839 21.07 -19.94 20.38
C GLY A 839 20.92 -18.53 19.78
N ALA A 840 19.83 -18.25 19.06
CA ALA A 840 19.59 -16.92 18.50
C ALA A 840 19.42 -15.86 19.61
N THR A 841 20.09 -14.72 19.44
CA THR A 841 19.89 -13.52 20.28
C THR A 841 18.47 -12.96 20.07
N VAL A 842 18.00 -12.99 18.83
CA VAL A 842 16.64 -12.59 18.43
C VAL A 842 16.14 -13.54 17.35
N LEU A 843 14.93 -14.07 17.55
CA LEU A 843 14.13 -14.72 16.51
C LEU A 843 12.97 -13.81 16.13
N ILE A 844 12.93 -13.35 14.89
CA ILE A 844 11.79 -12.66 14.28
C ILE A 844 10.96 -13.72 13.57
N HIS A 845 9.74 -13.98 14.05
CA HIS A 845 8.88 -15.06 13.57
C HIS A 845 7.53 -14.52 13.09
N GLU A 846 7.02 -15.07 11.98
CA GLU A 846 5.64 -14.83 11.57
C GLU A 846 4.65 -15.43 12.59
N ALA A 847 3.58 -14.70 12.87
CA ALA A 847 2.50 -15.11 13.75
C ALA A 847 1.18 -14.71 13.08
N THR A 848 0.99 -15.16 11.83
CA THR A 848 -0.13 -14.70 11.01
C THR A 848 -1.48 -15.02 11.65
N PHE A 849 -1.59 -16.09 12.43
CA PHE A 849 -2.84 -16.55 13.02
C PHE A 849 -2.91 -16.49 14.55
N GLU A 850 -4.12 -16.23 15.04
CA GLU A 850 -4.51 -16.50 16.43
C GLU A 850 -4.66 -18.01 16.65
N ASP A 851 -4.43 -18.49 17.87
CA ASP A 851 -4.36 -19.92 18.18
C ASP A 851 -5.66 -20.68 17.92
N GLY A 852 -6.81 -19.99 18.00
CA GLY A 852 -8.13 -20.54 17.64
C GLY A 852 -8.31 -20.84 16.15
N LEU A 853 -7.36 -20.42 15.29
CA LEU A 853 -7.41 -20.53 13.83
C LEU A 853 -6.33 -21.47 13.26
N VAL A 854 -5.84 -22.41 14.06
CA VAL A 854 -4.79 -23.39 13.65
C VAL A 854 -5.11 -24.13 12.33
N GLU A 855 -6.37 -24.43 12.05
CA GLU A 855 -6.79 -25.05 10.79
C GLU A 855 -6.63 -24.11 9.58
N GLU A 856 -6.84 -22.79 9.74
CA GLU A 856 -6.50 -21.82 8.69
C GLU A 856 -4.99 -21.67 8.52
N ALA A 857 -4.24 -21.67 9.63
CA ALA A 857 -2.78 -21.58 9.64
C ALA A 857 -2.16 -22.78 8.88
N ILE A 858 -2.62 -24.00 9.18
CA ILE A 858 -2.28 -25.22 8.43
C ILE A 858 -2.69 -25.11 6.96
N ALA A 859 -3.93 -24.70 6.66
CA ALA A 859 -4.44 -24.65 5.29
C ALA A 859 -3.76 -23.61 4.38
N LYS A 860 -3.08 -22.61 4.95
CA LYS A 860 -2.39 -21.53 4.21
C LYS A 860 -0.87 -21.53 4.41
N ASN A 861 -0.34 -22.55 5.08
CA ASN A 861 1.06 -22.71 5.43
C ASN A 861 1.69 -21.56 6.26
N HIS A 862 0.96 -21.07 7.27
CA HIS A 862 1.42 -20.03 8.22
C HIS A 862 1.43 -20.55 9.66
N SER A 863 2.04 -19.82 10.59
CA SER A 863 2.09 -20.16 12.01
C SER A 863 0.99 -19.46 12.81
N THR A 864 0.54 -20.13 13.88
CA THR A 864 -0.19 -19.47 14.97
C THR A 864 0.78 -18.80 15.95
N THR A 865 0.26 -17.86 16.74
CA THR A 865 1.01 -17.13 17.78
C THR A 865 1.72 -18.08 18.75
N LYS A 866 1.02 -19.10 19.25
CA LYS A 866 1.59 -20.12 20.13
C LYS A 866 2.63 -20.99 19.44
N GLU A 867 2.42 -21.42 18.20
CA GLU A 867 3.40 -22.23 17.47
C GLU A 867 4.74 -21.49 17.28
N ALA A 868 4.70 -20.20 16.93
CA ALA A 868 5.88 -19.35 16.81
C ALA A 868 6.66 -19.23 18.15
N ILE A 869 5.92 -19.09 19.26
CA ILE A 869 6.47 -19.07 20.62
C ILE A 869 7.10 -20.42 21.01
N GLU A 870 6.41 -21.53 20.74
CA GLU A 870 6.89 -22.89 21.05
C GLU A 870 8.17 -23.23 20.26
N MET A 871 8.28 -22.81 19.00
CA MET A 871 9.50 -22.95 18.20
C MET A 871 10.67 -22.15 18.77
N GLY A 872 10.46 -20.87 19.08
CA GLY A 872 11.52 -20.02 19.63
C GLY A 872 12.02 -20.51 21.00
N ASN A 873 11.11 -20.99 21.85
CA ASN A 873 11.48 -21.66 23.10
C ASN A 873 12.24 -22.97 22.87
N SER A 874 11.80 -23.80 21.90
CA SER A 874 12.47 -25.06 21.54
C SER A 874 13.88 -24.86 20.96
N ALA A 875 14.12 -23.72 20.30
CA ALA A 875 15.44 -23.32 19.80
C ALA A 875 16.33 -22.65 20.88
N GLY A 876 15.78 -22.34 22.06
CA GLY A 876 16.49 -21.58 23.08
C GLY A 876 16.78 -20.13 22.69
N ALA A 877 15.93 -19.51 21.86
CA ALA A 877 16.09 -18.12 21.47
C ALA A 877 15.93 -17.18 22.68
N TYR A 878 16.80 -16.18 22.80
CA TYR A 878 16.78 -15.26 23.94
C TYR A 878 15.60 -14.28 23.92
N ARG A 879 15.21 -13.81 22.73
CA ARG A 879 14.00 -13.02 22.48
C ARG A 879 13.28 -13.51 21.23
N ILE A 880 11.96 -13.48 21.28
CA ILE A 880 11.07 -13.80 20.17
C ILE A 880 10.29 -12.52 19.83
N ILE A 881 10.38 -12.05 18.59
CA ILE A 881 9.61 -10.92 18.05
C ILE A 881 8.59 -11.51 17.08
N LEU A 882 7.31 -11.43 17.42
CA LEU A 882 6.21 -11.87 16.57
C LEU A 882 5.83 -10.75 15.60
N THR A 883 5.64 -11.08 14.31
CA THR A 883 5.28 -10.13 13.24
C THR A 883 4.33 -10.78 12.22
N HIS A 884 4.01 -10.07 11.13
CA HIS A 884 3.18 -10.54 10.00
C HIS A 884 1.76 -10.97 10.39
N PHE A 885 1.12 -10.21 11.27
CA PHE A 885 -0.21 -10.53 11.80
C PHE A 885 -1.31 -10.45 10.72
N SER A 886 -2.31 -11.36 10.72
CA SER A 886 -3.41 -11.29 9.76
C SER A 886 -4.29 -10.06 9.98
N GLN A 887 -4.33 -9.18 8.97
CA GLN A 887 -5.05 -7.90 8.95
C GLN A 887 -6.58 -8.00 9.11
N ARG A 888 -7.12 -9.21 9.25
CA ARG A 888 -8.52 -9.47 9.63
C ARG A 888 -8.80 -9.13 11.09
N TYR A 889 -7.78 -9.21 11.94
CA TYR A 889 -7.85 -8.98 13.38
C TYR A 889 -6.85 -7.86 13.70
N PRO A 890 -7.30 -6.58 13.74
CA PRO A 890 -6.39 -5.44 13.98
C PRO A 890 -5.90 -5.38 15.45
N LYS A 891 -6.62 -6.07 16.34
CA LYS A 891 -6.32 -6.25 17.76
C LYS A 891 -4.86 -6.69 17.97
N ILE A 892 -4.30 -6.38 19.14
CA ILE A 892 -3.11 -7.11 19.60
C ILE A 892 -3.51 -8.60 19.73
N PRO A 893 -2.71 -9.56 19.23
CA PRO A 893 -2.90 -10.98 19.51
C PRO A 893 -3.17 -11.26 20.99
N VAL A 894 -4.00 -12.25 21.28
CA VAL A 894 -4.17 -12.74 22.66
C VAL A 894 -3.03 -13.71 22.98
N PHE A 895 -2.38 -13.54 24.13
CA PHE A 895 -1.28 -14.38 24.60
C PHE A 895 -1.36 -14.60 26.10
N ASP A 896 -1.03 -15.82 26.53
CA ASP A 896 -0.86 -16.17 27.93
C ASP A 896 0.35 -15.42 28.53
N ASP A 897 0.17 -14.88 29.72
CA ASP A 897 1.17 -14.08 30.43
C ASP A 897 2.43 -14.91 30.76
N THR A 898 2.29 -16.24 30.86
CA THR A 898 3.41 -17.18 31.06
C THR A 898 4.55 -17.02 30.04
N HIS A 899 4.24 -16.68 28.79
CA HIS A 899 5.21 -16.56 27.70
C HIS A 899 5.70 -15.13 27.42
N MET A 900 5.18 -14.12 28.12
CA MET A 900 5.58 -12.72 27.92
C MET A 900 7.05 -12.44 28.19
N HIS A 901 7.66 -13.16 29.14
CA HIS A 901 9.03 -12.90 29.62
C HIS A 901 10.14 -13.02 28.55
N LYS A 902 9.84 -13.59 27.37
CA LYS A 902 10.74 -13.64 26.18
C LYS A 902 10.10 -13.10 24.89
N THR A 903 8.77 -12.97 24.86
CA THR A 903 7.99 -12.75 23.63
C THR A 903 7.53 -11.31 23.51
N CYS A 904 7.70 -10.74 22.32
CA CYS A 904 7.51 -9.33 22.03
C CYS A 904 6.65 -9.20 20.76
N ILE A 905 5.77 -8.20 20.69
CA ILE A 905 4.85 -8.01 19.55
C ILE A 905 5.31 -6.84 18.70
N ALA A 906 5.47 -7.07 17.40
CA ALA A 906 5.83 -6.04 16.44
C ALA A 906 4.70 -5.02 16.23
N PHE A 907 5.08 -3.77 16.01
CA PHE A 907 4.22 -2.72 15.49
C PHE A 907 5.00 -1.94 14.41
N ASP A 908 4.29 -1.37 13.44
CA ASP A 908 4.90 -0.46 12.46
C ASP A 908 5.66 0.66 13.19
N MET A 909 6.87 0.97 12.72
CA MET A 909 7.79 1.98 13.30
C MET A 909 8.41 1.59 14.65
N MET A 910 8.21 0.37 15.14
CA MET A 910 8.94 -0.12 16.31
C MET A 910 10.43 -0.25 15.97
N ASN A 911 11.30 0.43 16.74
CA ASN A 911 12.73 0.16 16.78
C ASN A 911 13.08 -0.65 18.02
N ILE A 912 14.06 -1.53 17.88
CA ILE A 912 14.60 -2.35 18.97
C ILE A 912 16.12 -2.29 18.86
N ASN A 913 16.73 -1.47 19.70
CA ASN A 913 18.18 -1.47 19.85
C ASN A 913 18.64 -2.74 20.58
N ILE A 914 19.76 -3.33 20.16
CA ILE A 914 20.26 -4.58 20.76
C ILE A 914 20.56 -4.46 22.27
N ALA A 915 20.94 -3.27 22.74
CA ALA A 915 21.18 -3.02 24.16
C ALA A 915 19.89 -3.06 25.02
N ASP A 916 18.71 -2.91 24.39
CA ASP A 916 17.41 -2.80 25.07
C ASP A 916 16.62 -4.12 25.09
N LEU A 917 17.14 -5.20 24.49
CA LEU A 917 16.54 -6.54 24.54
C LEU A 917 16.20 -7.03 25.97
N PRO A 918 16.98 -6.72 27.03
CA PRO A 918 16.61 -7.06 28.40
C PRO A 918 15.32 -6.35 28.88
N VAL A 919 15.06 -5.14 28.40
CA VAL A 919 13.90 -4.30 28.76
C VAL A 919 12.66 -4.66 27.93
N LEU A 920 12.85 -5.07 26.67
CA LEU A 920 11.79 -5.27 25.68
C LEU A 920 10.52 -6.01 26.18
N PRO A 921 10.60 -7.14 26.92
CA PRO A 921 9.41 -7.80 27.49
C PRO A 921 8.63 -6.94 28.50
N LYS A 922 9.32 -6.12 29.30
CA LYS A 922 8.73 -5.34 30.41
C LYS A 922 7.75 -4.26 29.94
N VAL A 923 7.85 -3.83 28.68
CA VAL A 923 7.02 -2.75 28.13
C VAL A 923 5.68 -3.27 27.62
N LEU A 924 5.60 -4.55 27.20
CA LEU A 924 4.40 -5.14 26.59
C LEU A 924 3.10 -5.04 27.44
N PRO A 925 3.11 -5.21 28.79
CA PRO A 925 1.92 -4.97 29.61
C PRO A 925 1.34 -3.57 29.48
N TYR A 926 2.19 -2.55 29.31
CA TYR A 926 1.79 -1.14 29.22
C TYR A 926 1.29 -0.77 27.82
N LEU A 927 1.77 -1.45 26.77
CA LEU A 927 1.25 -1.27 25.41
C LEU A 927 -0.19 -1.79 25.27
N ARG A 928 -0.57 -2.86 26.00
CA ARG A 928 -1.95 -3.39 26.03
C ARG A 928 -3.00 -2.31 26.39
N LEU A 929 -2.62 -1.28 27.17
CA LEU A 929 -3.51 -0.20 27.60
C LEU A 929 -4.09 0.62 26.44
N LEU A 930 -3.32 0.79 25.35
CA LEU A 930 -3.71 1.58 24.18
C LEU A 930 -4.81 0.93 23.31
N PHE A 931 -5.11 -0.35 23.54
CA PHE A 931 -5.98 -1.16 22.68
C PHE A 931 -7.20 -1.74 23.42
N ARG A 932 -7.46 -1.29 24.66
CA ARG A 932 -8.58 -1.77 25.48
C ARG A 932 -9.93 -1.61 24.81
N ASP A 933 -10.20 -0.46 24.19
CA ASP A 933 -11.51 -0.21 23.57
C ASP A 933 -11.71 -1.02 22.27
N GLU A 934 -10.63 -1.28 21.51
CA GLU A 934 -10.68 -2.22 20.37
C GLU A 934 -10.89 -3.69 20.81
N MET A 935 -10.74 -4.01 22.09
CA MET A 935 -11.17 -5.29 22.68
C MET A 935 -12.63 -5.28 23.17
N ALA A 936 -13.17 -4.10 23.56
CA ALA A 936 -14.45 -3.98 24.25
C ALA A 936 -15.68 -3.80 23.34
N VAL A 937 -15.52 -3.27 22.12
CA VAL A 937 -16.65 -3.01 21.20
C VAL A 937 -17.42 -4.30 20.84
N ASP A 938 -16.73 -5.44 20.68
CA ASP A 938 -17.35 -6.71 20.27
C ASP A 938 -18.28 -7.33 21.31
N GLU A 939 -18.14 -7.07 22.62
CA GLU A 939 -19.11 -7.56 23.62
C GLU A 939 -20.53 -7.01 23.35
N SER A 940 -20.66 -5.93 22.57
CA SER A 940 -21.95 -5.40 22.13
C SER A 940 -22.44 -5.98 20.79
N GLU A 941 -21.56 -6.35 19.86
CA GLU A 941 -21.96 -6.94 18.56
C GLU A 941 -22.16 -8.47 18.64
N ASP A 942 -21.35 -9.21 19.41
CA ASP A 942 -21.54 -10.65 19.63
C ASP A 942 -22.81 -10.97 20.44
N VAL A 943 -23.21 -10.08 21.36
CA VAL A 943 -24.50 -10.17 22.06
C VAL A 943 -25.66 -9.90 21.10
N LEU A 944 -25.52 -8.98 20.13
CA LEU A 944 -26.53 -8.76 19.09
C LEU A 944 -26.66 -9.96 18.14
N LEU A 945 -25.54 -10.61 17.77
CA LEU A 945 -25.55 -11.82 16.95
C LEU A 945 -26.21 -13.00 17.68
N THR A 946 -25.80 -13.29 18.91
CA THR A 946 -26.36 -14.41 19.70
C THR A 946 -27.84 -14.22 20.06
N VAL A 947 -28.28 -12.98 20.33
CA VAL A 947 -29.72 -12.68 20.50
C VAL A 947 -30.49 -12.82 19.18
N SER A 948 -29.87 -12.54 18.03
CA SER A 948 -30.53 -12.73 16.73
C SER A 948 -30.75 -14.21 16.37
N GLU A 949 -29.80 -15.10 16.70
CA GLU A 949 -29.95 -16.54 16.49
C GLU A 949 -30.96 -17.16 17.48
N ALA A 950 -30.94 -16.72 18.75
CA ALA A 950 -31.90 -17.16 19.77
C ALA A 950 -33.36 -16.67 19.56
N LEU A 951 -33.58 -15.73 18.64
CA LEU A 951 -34.91 -15.29 18.18
C LEU A 951 -35.32 -15.94 16.84
N ALA A 952 -34.47 -16.78 16.25
CA ALA A 952 -34.71 -17.49 14.99
C ALA A 952 -34.89 -19.01 15.16
N SER A 953 -34.90 -19.50 16.42
CA SER A 953 -35.07 -20.92 16.81
C SER A 953 -36.34 -21.16 17.61
#